data_AF-A0A7C1HFM5-F1
#
_entry.id   AF-A0A7C1HFM5-F1
#
_cell.length_a   1.000
_cell.length_b   1.000
_cell.length_c   1.000
_cell.angle_alpha   90.00
_cell.angle_beta   90.00
_cell.angle_gamma   90.00
#
_symmetry.space_group_name_H-M   'P 1'
#
loop_
_entity.id
_entity.type
_entity.pdbx_description
1 polymer ?
#
loop_
_entity_poly.entity_id
_entity_poly.type
_entity_poly.pdbx_seq_one_letter_code
_entity_poly.pdbx_strand_id
1 'polypeptide(L)'
;METLEQIINEKILPLVHKPGRYVGNEIHVIRKDWSEVEVTFALGFPDLYEIGMSHIGFEILYHVLNALPYVAAERVYAPADDMEQRLREKRLPLFSLESKKALKDFDLLGFTLQYELHYSNILNMLDLGGIPIFAKDRRDTTPLVLAGGPCAFNPEPLADFFDAFVIGDGEEVVVEIVQLFKSIKKDAGTRQEALQQLSEISGVYVPAFYRPDYDGAKFVSLTPAAQFGAPAKIKTRTIERLDSKNYPLKPLVPLIETTHDRYSVEIMRGCTQGCRFCNAGFIYRPVRERSVNDLMKHIDAVIQNTGYDEISLASLSTSDYMQLPTLMNLLSRKFESQMVNVSFPSLRTETFTVEMARYARKVRKSGITLAPEAGSKRLRQAINKTNTNEDLLRAVNIAFSEGWNLVKLYFMIGLPGETRDDLEGIIELVRQVKAIAKKKGGKSINISVSPFCPKAGTPFQWVAQNSIQEMQEKIFYLKDQLTHPIYKFSWRDPEVSYLEGIMARGDRNLASVIYLAWKNGARFDAWSDQFQFELWMKAFADAQVEPDFYTRELDPDENLPWDHIDKGVTKSYLKKEHEKSLECLSTPDCRQSVCHGCGMVQHPECQKIINSAARSAVAQHSNNKPVKEANSDSLHYGRGLKRVKSTAEPTARSVRLRYQKGDQLRFTSHLDLGKIFERSFRKAGIKLVYSQGFNPHPKIAYNPPLAMGQTSEAEYLDVQYFQERGTDLISCLNRALPNGLRILTVKPLIGKQPSLSSIINRAEYDIRLSTNFERSELEQKIREFMNREEIIVERTRATGTQPVDIRPYVEKIAVNESNGALLLSLNFDQGKIARVQEVLSQFLGLPDDEIALCRVHRKSLIVQGDQKAVTPLDI
;
A
#
# COMPACT_ATOMS: atom_id res chain seq x y z
N MET A 1 -26.37 26.26 -5.53
CA MET A 1 -26.10 24.85 -5.92
C MET A 1 -25.15 24.27 -4.90
N GLU A 2 -25.40 23.05 -4.44
CA GLU A 2 -24.45 22.33 -3.56
C GLU A 2 -23.15 22.08 -4.32
N THR A 3 -22.00 22.20 -3.64
CA THR A 3 -20.71 21.85 -4.23
C THR A 3 -20.54 20.34 -4.35
N LEU A 4 -19.65 19.86 -5.23
CA LEU A 4 -19.34 18.43 -5.34
C LEU A 4 -18.90 17.86 -3.98
N GLU A 5 -18.05 18.59 -3.23
CA GLU A 5 -17.64 18.21 -1.88
C GLU A 5 -18.82 18.00 -0.92
N GLN A 6 -19.80 18.92 -0.94
CA GLN A 6 -21.00 18.78 -0.12
C GLN A 6 -21.79 17.54 -0.50
N ILE A 7 -22.03 17.31 -1.79
CA ILE A 7 -22.78 16.13 -2.26
C ILE A 7 -22.05 14.84 -1.86
N ILE A 8 -20.74 14.75 -2.08
CA ILE A 8 -19.96 13.57 -1.71
C ILE A 8 -20.05 13.30 -0.21
N ASN A 9 -19.70 14.29 0.62
CA ASN A 9 -19.62 14.10 2.07
C ASN A 9 -20.98 13.80 2.70
N GLU A 10 -22.03 14.46 2.20
CA GLU A 10 -23.36 14.47 2.82
C GLU A 10 -24.29 13.42 2.25
N LYS A 11 -24.18 13.10 0.96
CA LYS A 11 -25.16 12.28 0.23
C LYS A 11 -24.60 10.99 -0.36
N ILE A 12 -23.27 10.82 -0.37
CA ILE A 12 -22.63 9.61 -0.92
C ILE A 12 -21.90 8.83 0.17
N LEU A 13 -20.99 9.47 0.92
CA LEU A 13 -20.17 8.77 1.92
C LEU A 13 -20.97 8.01 2.99
N PRO A 14 -22.15 8.48 3.46
CA PRO A 14 -22.95 7.68 4.38
C PRO A 14 -23.47 6.34 3.82
N LEU A 15 -23.47 6.20 2.49
CA LEU A 15 -24.09 5.09 1.76
C LEU A 15 -23.10 4.04 1.23
N VAL A 16 -21.80 4.18 1.54
CA VAL A 16 -20.74 3.27 1.09
C VAL A 16 -20.09 2.54 2.28
N HIS A 17 -19.49 1.37 2.06
CA HIS A 17 -19.02 0.49 3.13
C HIS A 17 -17.78 0.99 3.86
N LYS A 18 -16.82 1.61 3.14
CA LYS A 18 -15.57 2.13 3.74
C LYS A 18 -15.34 3.61 3.36
N PRO A 19 -16.20 4.53 3.85
CA PRO A 19 -16.17 5.93 3.44
C PRO A 19 -14.87 6.66 3.77
N GLY A 20 -14.13 6.19 4.78
CA GLY A 20 -12.81 6.72 5.14
C GLY A 20 -11.81 6.79 3.99
N ARG A 21 -11.95 5.95 2.95
CA ARG A 21 -11.14 5.99 1.71
C ARG A 21 -11.24 7.31 0.96
N TYR A 22 -12.37 8.00 1.11
CA TYR A 22 -12.76 9.11 0.26
C TYR A 22 -12.82 10.43 1.02
N VAL A 23 -12.41 10.50 2.29
CA VAL A 23 -12.53 11.71 3.13
C VAL A 23 -11.42 12.73 2.79
N GLY A 24 -10.17 12.29 2.67
CA GLY A 24 -9.04 13.18 2.30
C GLY A 24 -8.59 14.15 3.41
N ASN A 25 -8.69 13.73 4.68
CA ASN A 25 -8.35 14.53 5.86
C ASN A 25 -7.13 14.02 6.63
N GLU A 26 -6.24 13.29 5.95
CA GLU A 26 -5.02 12.71 6.54
C GLU A 26 -4.16 13.76 7.25
N ILE A 27 -3.40 13.33 8.26
CA ILE A 27 -2.44 14.23 8.90
C ILE A 27 -1.35 14.58 7.87
N HIS A 28 -0.99 15.86 7.82
CA HIS A 28 -0.06 16.45 6.84
C HIS A 28 -0.56 16.50 5.39
N VAL A 29 -1.87 16.30 5.16
CA VAL A 29 -2.45 16.59 3.84
C VAL A 29 -2.14 18.04 3.44
N ILE A 30 -1.64 18.21 2.21
CA ILE A 30 -1.35 19.52 1.64
C ILE A 30 -2.55 19.93 0.80
N ARG A 31 -3.15 21.07 1.13
CA ARG A 31 -4.23 21.70 0.36
C ARG A 31 -3.76 23.08 -0.03
N LYS A 32 -3.80 23.39 -1.33
CA LYS A 32 -3.48 24.71 -1.89
C LYS A 32 -4.73 25.29 -2.52
N ASP A 33 -4.88 26.61 -2.44
CA ASP A 33 -5.96 27.29 -3.13
C ASP A 33 -5.70 27.25 -4.64
N TRP A 34 -6.67 26.70 -5.39
CA TRP A 34 -6.57 26.58 -6.85
C TRP A 34 -6.50 27.94 -7.55
N SER A 35 -6.96 29.01 -6.90
CA SER A 35 -6.87 30.38 -7.42
C SER A 35 -5.47 30.99 -7.27
N GLU A 36 -4.60 30.40 -6.44
CA GLU A 36 -3.25 30.90 -6.15
C GLU A 36 -2.14 30.08 -6.83
N VAL A 37 -2.48 28.98 -7.50
CA VAL A 37 -1.53 28.10 -8.21
C VAL A 37 -1.65 28.27 -9.72
N GLU A 38 -0.58 27.92 -10.43
CA GLU A 38 -0.51 28.06 -11.89
C GLU A 38 -0.80 26.72 -12.60
N VAL A 39 -0.50 25.59 -11.93
CA VAL A 39 -0.70 24.23 -12.47
C VAL A 39 -1.37 23.33 -11.43
N THR A 40 -2.38 22.57 -11.85
CA THR A 40 -3.01 21.52 -11.03
C THR A 40 -2.65 20.12 -11.57
N PHE A 41 -2.29 19.20 -10.67
CA PHE A 41 -1.85 17.85 -11.04
C PHE A 41 -2.62 16.81 -10.23
N ALA A 42 -3.45 15.99 -10.88
CA ALA A 42 -4.06 14.81 -10.27
C ALA A 42 -3.11 13.61 -10.38
N LEU A 43 -2.65 13.08 -9.25
CA LEU A 43 -1.89 11.83 -9.16
C LEU A 43 -2.87 10.67 -8.97
N GLY A 44 -3.01 9.82 -9.98
CA GLY A 44 -3.87 8.65 -10.01
C GLY A 44 -3.15 7.37 -9.60
N PHE A 45 -3.70 6.67 -8.62
CA PHE A 45 -3.32 5.29 -8.31
C PHE A 45 -4.44 4.34 -8.77
N PRO A 46 -4.18 3.42 -9.72
CA PRO A 46 -5.22 2.59 -10.34
C PRO A 46 -5.65 1.38 -9.49
N ASP A 47 -5.82 1.60 -8.19
CA ASP A 47 -6.31 0.64 -7.21
C ASP A 47 -6.87 1.39 -6.00
N LEU A 48 -7.40 0.66 -5.01
CA LEU A 48 -7.98 1.22 -3.80
C LEU A 48 -6.97 2.03 -2.98
N TYR A 49 -7.51 2.98 -2.22
CA TYR A 49 -6.78 3.88 -1.33
C TYR A 49 -5.74 3.18 -0.43
N GLU A 50 -6.11 2.06 0.20
CA GLU A 50 -5.25 1.36 1.17
C GLU A 50 -3.99 0.77 0.54
N ILE A 51 -4.10 0.39 -0.74
CA ILE A 51 -3.00 -0.13 -1.54
C ILE A 51 -2.11 1.05 -1.95
N GLY A 52 -2.69 2.08 -2.56
CA GLY A 52 -1.92 3.21 -3.06
C GLY A 52 -1.26 4.06 -1.97
N MET A 53 -1.87 4.21 -0.79
CA MET A 53 -1.21 4.87 0.36
C MET A 53 -0.01 4.10 0.91
N SER A 54 0.09 2.80 0.62
CA SER A 54 1.26 2.00 1.03
C SER A 54 2.43 2.12 0.05
N HIS A 55 2.26 2.87 -1.05
CA HIS A 55 3.23 2.96 -2.15
C HIS A 55 4.14 4.19 -2.05
N ILE A 56 5.40 3.98 -1.69
CA ILE A 56 6.39 5.04 -1.45
C ILE A 56 6.65 5.95 -2.67
N GLY A 57 6.67 5.39 -3.88
CA GLY A 57 6.89 6.20 -5.09
C GLY A 57 5.78 7.21 -5.33
N PHE A 58 4.55 6.90 -4.90
CA PHE A 58 3.41 7.80 -5.04
C PHE A 58 3.51 8.97 -4.05
N GLU A 59 3.95 8.67 -2.82
CA GLU A 59 4.22 9.67 -1.78
C GLU A 59 5.37 10.63 -2.15
N ILE A 60 6.44 10.10 -2.75
CA ILE A 60 7.57 10.90 -3.24
C ILE A 60 7.09 11.91 -4.29
N LEU A 61 6.32 11.47 -5.30
CA LEU A 61 5.82 12.36 -6.34
C LEU A 61 4.86 13.42 -5.78
N TYR A 62 3.97 13.04 -4.86
CA TYR A 62 3.09 13.97 -4.15
C TYR A 62 3.89 15.04 -3.39
N HIS A 63 4.93 14.65 -2.67
CA HIS A 63 5.82 15.56 -1.93
C HIS A 63 6.59 16.50 -2.86
N VAL A 64 7.23 15.96 -3.90
CA VAL A 64 8.04 16.74 -4.84
C VAL A 64 7.20 17.80 -5.54
N LEU A 65 6.02 17.44 -6.05
CA LEU A 65 5.12 18.38 -6.72
C LEU A 65 4.58 19.43 -5.75
N ASN A 66 4.14 19.02 -4.55
CA ASN A 66 3.61 19.98 -3.57
C ASN A 66 4.69 20.85 -2.90
N ALA A 67 5.97 20.50 -3.01
CA ALA A 67 7.06 21.39 -2.62
C ALA A 67 7.18 22.63 -3.53
N LEU A 68 6.63 22.58 -4.76
CA LEU A 68 6.59 23.72 -5.67
C LEU A 68 5.41 24.64 -5.29
N PRO A 69 5.62 25.92 -4.95
CA PRO A 69 4.55 26.79 -4.47
C PRO A 69 3.43 27.01 -5.50
N TYR A 70 3.75 26.95 -6.79
CA TYR A 70 2.83 27.19 -7.91
C TYR A 70 2.09 25.94 -8.43
N VAL A 71 2.25 24.78 -7.79
CA VAL A 71 1.61 23.52 -8.19
C VAL A 71 0.71 22.98 -7.08
N ALA A 72 -0.56 22.71 -7.36
CA ALA A 72 -1.43 21.92 -6.49
C ALA A 72 -1.46 20.47 -6.98
N ALA A 73 -0.78 19.56 -6.28
CA ALA A 73 -0.85 18.14 -6.58
C ALA A 73 -1.80 17.43 -5.62
N GLU A 74 -2.77 16.71 -6.17
CA GLU A 74 -3.84 16.05 -5.43
C GLU A 74 -3.94 14.57 -5.82
N ARG A 75 -4.43 13.72 -4.91
CA ARG A 75 -4.45 12.27 -5.10
C ARG A 75 -5.85 11.82 -5.53
N VAL A 76 -5.90 10.83 -6.41
CA VAL A 76 -7.10 10.10 -6.78
C VAL A 76 -6.82 8.61 -6.85
N TYR A 77 -7.81 7.80 -6.46
CA TYR A 77 -7.73 6.35 -6.40
C TYR A 77 -8.89 5.74 -7.17
N ALA A 78 -8.77 4.48 -7.60
CA ALA A 78 -9.90 3.77 -8.16
C ALA A 78 -11.01 3.63 -7.08
N PRO A 79 -12.26 4.04 -7.37
CA PRO A 79 -13.36 3.82 -6.44
C PRO A 79 -13.69 2.33 -6.36
N ALA A 80 -14.03 1.85 -5.16
CA ALA A 80 -14.63 0.52 -5.02
C ALA A 80 -16.02 0.47 -5.67
N ASP A 81 -16.49 -0.73 -5.99
CA ASP A 81 -17.74 -0.98 -6.73
C ASP A 81 -18.95 -0.21 -6.18
N ASP A 82 -19.11 -0.17 -4.86
CA ASP A 82 -20.20 0.53 -4.19
C ASP A 82 -20.12 2.05 -4.41
N MET A 83 -18.93 2.64 -4.31
CA MET A 83 -18.71 4.05 -4.59
C MET A 83 -18.88 4.37 -6.08
N GLU A 84 -18.34 3.54 -6.97
CA GLU A 84 -18.51 3.68 -8.42
C GLU A 84 -19.98 3.71 -8.80
N GLN A 85 -20.76 2.74 -8.32
CA GLN A 85 -22.20 2.64 -8.60
C GLN A 85 -22.91 3.95 -8.22
N ARG A 86 -22.66 4.48 -7.02
CA ARG A 86 -23.29 5.72 -6.54
C ARG A 86 -22.87 6.94 -7.37
N LEU A 87 -21.62 7.02 -7.81
CA LEU A 87 -21.15 8.08 -8.70
C LEU A 87 -21.85 8.02 -10.06
N ARG A 88 -21.96 6.83 -10.67
CA ARG A 88 -22.65 6.64 -11.94
C ARG A 88 -24.14 6.95 -11.85
N GLU A 89 -24.83 6.43 -10.83
CA GLU A 89 -26.27 6.68 -10.57
C GLU A 89 -26.59 8.18 -10.46
N LYS A 90 -25.76 8.93 -9.72
CA LYS A 90 -25.93 10.38 -9.54
C LYS A 90 -25.24 11.23 -10.62
N ARG A 91 -24.61 10.61 -11.62
CA ARG A 91 -23.84 11.27 -12.69
C ARG A 91 -22.78 12.23 -12.15
N LEU A 92 -22.12 11.84 -11.07
CA LEU A 92 -21.04 12.60 -10.44
C LEU A 92 -19.69 12.12 -10.99
N PRO A 93 -18.74 13.03 -11.27
CA PRO A 93 -17.43 12.65 -11.74
C PRO A 93 -16.57 12.05 -10.62
N LEU A 94 -15.59 11.23 -10.99
CA LEU A 94 -14.48 10.88 -10.11
C LEU A 94 -13.72 12.16 -9.71
N PHE A 95 -13.27 12.20 -8.46
CA PHE A 95 -12.76 13.40 -7.83
C PHE A 95 -11.47 13.16 -7.04
N SER A 96 -10.70 14.22 -6.82
CA SER A 96 -9.50 14.22 -5.98
C SER A 96 -9.81 14.19 -4.48
N LEU A 97 -8.94 13.61 -3.66
CA LEU A 97 -9.15 13.49 -2.22
C LEU A 97 -9.09 14.84 -1.50
N GLU A 98 -8.13 15.69 -1.85
CA GLU A 98 -7.81 16.93 -1.14
C GLU A 98 -8.93 17.96 -1.23
N SER A 99 -9.43 18.23 -2.44
CA SER A 99 -10.38 19.31 -2.70
C SER A 99 -11.71 18.85 -3.31
N LYS A 100 -11.88 17.54 -3.57
CA LYS A 100 -13.06 16.97 -4.26
C LYS A 100 -13.32 17.62 -5.62
N LYS A 101 -12.27 17.98 -6.34
CA LYS A 101 -12.37 18.51 -7.71
C LYS A 101 -12.48 17.38 -8.71
N ALA A 102 -13.28 17.57 -9.76
CA ALA A 102 -13.45 16.55 -10.79
C ALA A 102 -12.15 16.38 -11.59
N LEU A 103 -11.84 15.16 -12.03
CA LEU A 103 -10.58 14.90 -12.74
C LEU A 103 -10.44 15.69 -14.05
N LYS A 104 -11.55 15.89 -14.78
CA LYS A 104 -11.57 16.71 -16.01
C LYS A 104 -11.20 18.19 -15.79
N ASP A 105 -11.22 18.69 -14.54
CA ASP A 105 -10.93 20.09 -14.21
C ASP A 105 -9.43 20.34 -13.93
N PHE A 106 -8.60 19.28 -13.92
CA PHE A 106 -7.15 19.40 -13.72
C PHE A 106 -6.41 19.76 -15.01
N ASP A 107 -5.22 20.33 -14.88
CA ASP A 107 -4.32 20.55 -16.01
C ASP A 107 -3.63 19.24 -16.45
N LEU A 108 -3.18 18.45 -15.47
CA LEU A 108 -2.42 17.21 -15.66
C LEU A 108 -3.02 16.07 -14.83
N LEU A 109 -3.05 14.86 -15.39
CA LEU A 109 -3.42 13.63 -14.71
C LEU A 109 -2.31 12.59 -14.92
N GLY A 110 -1.68 12.12 -13.85
CA GLY A 110 -0.58 11.14 -13.93
C GLY A 110 -0.92 9.84 -13.24
N PHE A 111 -0.84 8.71 -13.94
CA PHE A 111 -1.05 7.37 -13.38
C PHE A 111 0.25 6.65 -13.07
N THR A 112 0.26 5.88 -11.97
CA THR A 112 1.36 4.95 -11.69
C THR A 112 1.03 3.52 -12.13
N LEU A 113 1.82 2.99 -13.07
CA LEU A 113 1.70 1.66 -13.67
C LEU A 113 2.55 0.65 -12.90
N GLN A 114 2.04 0.21 -11.76
CA GLN A 114 2.73 -0.75 -10.89
C GLN A 114 2.59 -2.20 -11.35
N TYR A 115 1.50 -2.52 -12.03
CA TYR A 115 1.11 -3.88 -12.34
C TYR A 115 0.18 -3.91 -13.56
N GLU A 116 0.29 -4.93 -14.40
CA GLU A 116 -0.43 -5.01 -15.67
C GLU A 116 -1.95 -5.18 -15.50
N LEU A 117 -2.40 -5.85 -14.44
CA LEU A 117 -3.84 -6.05 -14.18
C LEU A 117 -4.53 -4.81 -13.60
N HIS A 118 -3.86 -3.65 -13.57
CA HIS A 118 -4.49 -2.37 -13.24
C HIS A 118 -5.01 -1.62 -14.48
N TYR A 119 -4.80 -2.15 -15.68
CA TYR A 119 -5.11 -1.42 -16.92
C TYR A 119 -6.60 -1.12 -17.10
N SER A 120 -7.47 -2.05 -16.72
CA SER A 120 -8.92 -1.85 -16.71
C SER A 120 -9.34 -0.73 -15.74
N ASN A 121 -8.74 -0.69 -14.54
CA ASN A 121 -9.00 0.36 -13.54
C ASN A 121 -8.62 1.75 -14.06
N ILE A 122 -7.55 1.88 -14.85
CA ILE A 122 -7.16 3.16 -15.47
C ILE A 122 -8.28 3.64 -16.39
N LEU A 123 -8.80 2.78 -17.27
CA LEU A 123 -9.89 3.15 -18.18
C LEU A 123 -11.15 3.52 -17.41
N ASN A 124 -11.47 2.78 -16.34
CA ASN A 124 -12.60 3.10 -15.47
C ASN A 124 -12.47 4.47 -14.80
N MET A 125 -11.26 4.82 -14.33
CA MET A 125 -10.99 6.12 -13.73
C MET A 125 -11.06 7.27 -14.75
N LEU A 126 -10.62 7.06 -15.99
CA LEU A 126 -10.75 8.05 -17.06
C LEU A 126 -12.22 8.30 -17.40
N ASP A 127 -13.00 7.24 -17.59
CA ASP A 127 -14.45 7.32 -17.87
C ASP A 127 -15.21 8.04 -16.76
N LEU A 128 -15.07 7.60 -15.51
CA LEU A 128 -15.69 8.25 -14.35
C LEU A 128 -15.20 9.70 -14.17
N GLY A 129 -13.94 9.98 -14.52
CA GLY A 129 -13.36 11.32 -14.48
C GLY A 129 -13.90 12.27 -15.56
N GLY A 130 -14.65 11.77 -16.54
CA GLY A 130 -15.13 12.53 -17.68
C GLY A 130 -14.02 12.87 -18.70
N ILE A 131 -13.01 12.01 -18.79
CA ILE A 131 -11.86 12.17 -19.69
C ILE A 131 -12.00 11.16 -20.84
N PRO A 132 -11.90 11.58 -22.12
CA PRO A 132 -11.91 10.65 -23.23
C PRO A 132 -10.86 9.54 -23.09
N ILE A 133 -11.29 8.30 -23.27
CA ILE A 133 -10.47 7.09 -23.10
C ILE A 133 -9.26 7.11 -24.02
N PHE A 134 -9.48 7.31 -25.32
CA PHE A 134 -8.40 7.38 -26.29
C PHE A 134 -7.76 8.76 -26.32
N ALA A 135 -6.44 8.81 -26.38
CA ALA A 135 -5.68 10.05 -26.42
C ALA A 135 -6.03 10.92 -27.64
N LYS A 136 -6.31 10.28 -28.78
CA LYS A 136 -6.70 10.95 -30.04
C LYS A 136 -8.02 11.74 -29.96
N ASP A 137 -8.89 11.40 -29.01
CA ASP A 137 -10.21 12.03 -28.85
C ASP A 137 -10.16 13.24 -27.87
N ARG A 138 -8.98 13.55 -27.32
CA ARG A 138 -8.78 14.64 -26.36
C ARG A 138 -8.58 15.97 -27.06
N ARG A 139 -9.10 17.03 -26.44
CA ARG A 139 -9.00 18.41 -26.94
C ARG A 139 -8.00 19.21 -26.09
N ASP A 140 -7.70 20.43 -26.50
CA ASP A 140 -6.82 21.35 -25.74
C ASP A 140 -7.35 21.62 -24.32
N THR A 141 -8.67 21.53 -24.11
CA THR A 141 -9.30 21.71 -22.79
C THR A 141 -9.29 20.46 -21.91
N THR A 142 -8.79 19.33 -22.42
CA THR A 142 -8.71 18.07 -21.66
C THR A 142 -7.36 18.00 -20.95
N PRO A 143 -7.29 17.55 -19.68
CA PRO A 143 -6.01 17.34 -19.01
C PRO A 143 -5.03 16.51 -19.87
N LEU A 144 -3.73 16.79 -19.78
CA LEU A 144 -2.73 15.84 -20.32
C LEU A 144 -2.69 14.61 -19.41
N VAL A 145 -2.86 13.42 -19.99
CA VAL A 145 -2.84 12.16 -19.25
C VAL A 145 -1.49 11.49 -19.43
N LEU A 146 -0.77 11.38 -18.33
CA LEU A 146 0.58 10.86 -18.24
C LEU A 146 0.58 9.51 -17.50
N ALA A 147 1.55 8.66 -17.78
CA ALA A 147 1.80 7.44 -17.01
C ALA A 147 3.27 7.29 -16.64
N GLY A 148 3.58 6.60 -15.55
CA GLY A 148 4.94 6.20 -15.21
C GLY A 148 4.98 5.01 -14.27
N GLY A 149 6.16 4.53 -13.90
CA GLY A 149 6.32 3.34 -13.04
C GLY A 149 6.85 2.11 -13.81
N PRO A 150 7.02 0.95 -13.13
CA PRO A 150 7.68 -0.22 -13.70
C PRO A 150 7.12 -0.70 -15.03
N CYS A 151 5.79 -0.78 -15.18
CA CYS A 151 5.18 -1.27 -16.42
C CYS A 151 5.32 -0.29 -17.58
N ALA A 152 5.66 0.99 -17.33
CA ALA A 152 5.91 1.95 -18.40
C ALA A 152 7.13 1.56 -19.27
N PHE A 153 8.02 0.67 -18.80
CA PHE A 153 9.11 0.13 -19.61
C PHE A 153 8.64 -0.75 -20.78
N ASN A 154 7.36 -1.13 -20.83
CA ASN A 154 6.68 -1.56 -22.04
C ASN A 154 5.38 -0.75 -22.20
N PRO A 155 5.43 0.45 -22.83
CA PRO A 155 4.28 1.34 -22.87
C PRO A 155 3.25 0.97 -23.96
N GLU A 156 3.63 0.15 -24.93
CA GLU A 156 2.85 -0.09 -26.16
C GLU A 156 1.43 -0.63 -25.93
N PRO A 157 1.16 -1.56 -24.98
CA PRO A 157 -0.20 -2.01 -24.69
C PRO A 157 -1.17 -0.88 -24.30
N LEU A 158 -0.64 0.23 -23.76
CA LEU A 158 -1.42 1.37 -23.29
C LEU A 158 -1.24 2.62 -24.17
N ALA A 159 -0.47 2.54 -25.26
CA ALA A 159 -0.06 3.69 -26.07
C ALA A 159 -1.23 4.55 -26.56
N ASP A 160 -2.36 3.93 -26.91
CA ASP A 160 -3.54 4.64 -27.43
C ASP A 160 -4.33 5.41 -26.36
N PHE A 161 -4.07 5.16 -25.07
CA PHE A 161 -4.79 5.76 -23.95
C PHE A 161 -4.03 6.91 -23.26
N PHE A 162 -2.74 7.07 -23.51
CA PHE A 162 -1.91 8.04 -22.81
C PHE A 162 -1.32 9.07 -23.76
N ASP A 163 -1.21 10.31 -23.28
CA ASP A 163 -0.57 11.39 -24.03
C ASP A 163 0.95 11.28 -23.97
N ALA A 164 1.49 10.90 -22.80
CA ALA A 164 2.90 10.60 -22.66
C ALA A 164 3.19 9.61 -21.51
N PHE A 165 4.34 8.95 -21.59
CA PHE A 165 4.87 8.08 -20.55
C PHE A 165 6.20 8.63 -20.03
N VAL A 166 6.36 8.62 -18.71
CA VAL A 166 7.63 8.84 -18.01
C VAL A 166 8.27 7.50 -17.71
N ILE A 167 9.44 7.25 -18.32
CA ILE A 167 10.16 6.00 -18.24
C ILE A 167 11.37 6.16 -17.33
N GLY A 168 11.35 5.48 -16.20
CA GLY A 168 12.41 5.53 -15.18
C GLY A 168 12.00 6.33 -13.94
N ASP A 169 12.97 7.03 -13.34
CA ASP A 169 12.77 7.78 -12.11
C ASP A 169 11.99 9.08 -12.35
N GLY A 170 10.93 9.30 -11.57
CA GLY A 170 9.99 10.40 -11.81
C GLY A 170 10.34 11.70 -11.10
N GLU A 171 11.18 11.68 -10.07
CA GLU A 171 11.36 12.79 -9.12
C GLU A 171 11.80 14.10 -9.78
N GLU A 172 12.68 14.04 -10.78
CA GLU A 172 13.14 15.25 -11.48
C GLU A 172 12.25 15.57 -12.70
N VAL A 173 11.82 14.54 -13.44
CA VAL A 173 11.06 14.71 -14.69
C VAL A 173 9.69 15.32 -14.43
N VAL A 174 9.02 14.98 -13.33
CA VAL A 174 7.72 15.61 -13.03
C VAL A 174 7.83 17.12 -12.79
N VAL A 175 8.98 17.59 -12.29
CA VAL A 175 9.25 19.03 -12.11
C VAL A 175 9.46 19.71 -13.47
N GLU A 176 10.21 19.08 -14.37
CA GLU A 176 10.41 19.56 -15.75
C GLU A 176 9.08 19.64 -16.52
N ILE A 177 8.22 18.61 -16.38
CA ILE A 177 6.90 18.55 -17.00
C ILE A 177 6.00 19.69 -16.52
N VAL A 178 5.89 19.94 -15.21
CA VAL A 178 5.01 21.02 -14.72
C VAL A 178 5.55 22.41 -15.06
N GLN A 179 6.87 22.58 -15.15
CA GLN A 179 7.50 23.84 -15.59
C GLN A 179 7.23 24.12 -17.07
N LEU A 180 7.36 23.09 -17.92
CA LEU A 180 7.01 23.17 -19.33
C LEU A 180 5.53 23.51 -19.49
N PHE A 181 4.65 22.75 -18.83
CA PHE A 181 3.21 22.95 -18.95
C PHE A 181 2.79 24.35 -18.45
N LYS A 182 3.37 24.82 -17.35
CA LYS A 182 3.17 26.19 -16.86
C LYS A 182 3.50 27.23 -17.93
N SER A 183 4.58 27.04 -18.67
CA SER A 183 5.02 27.95 -19.74
C SER A 183 4.04 27.93 -20.92
N ILE A 184 3.67 26.73 -21.38
CA ILE A 184 2.66 26.54 -22.44
C ILE A 184 1.32 27.20 -22.07
N LYS A 185 0.83 26.96 -20.85
CA LYS A 185 -0.44 27.53 -20.38
C LYS A 185 -0.40 29.06 -20.34
N LYS A 186 0.73 29.64 -19.92
CA LYS A 186 0.94 31.10 -19.90
C LYS A 186 0.91 31.71 -21.30
N ASP A 187 1.47 31.00 -22.28
CA ASP A 187 1.55 31.46 -23.67
C ASP A 187 0.31 31.07 -24.49
N ALA A 188 -0.71 30.49 -23.85
CA ALA A 188 -1.92 29.96 -24.49
C ALA A 188 -1.63 28.95 -25.62
N GLY A 189 -0.58 28.15 -25.44
CA GLY A 189 -0.17 27.12 -26.40
C GLY A 189 -1.13 25.93 -26.46
N THR A 190 -1.02 25.17 -27.55
CA THR A 190 -1.89 24.03 -27.86
C THR A 190 -1.42 22.74 -27.20
N ARG A 191 -2.29 21.73 -27.14
CA ARG A 191 -1.92 20.37 -26.72
C ARG A 191 -0.77 19.83 -27.57
N GLN A 192 -0.82 20.02 -28.89
CA GLN A 192 0.20 19.51 -29.80
C GLN A 192 1.58 20.12 -29.50
N GLU A 193 1.65 21.42 -29.23
CA GLU A 193 2.89 22.10 -28.82
C GLU A 193 3.41 21.55 -27.49
N ALA A 194 2.51 21.33 -26.51
CA ALA A 194 2.88 20.70 -25.25
C ALA A 194 3.48 19.30 -25.47
N LEU A 195 2.83 18.46 -26.28
CA LEU A 195 3.32 17.11 -26.59
C LEU A 195 4.67 17.13 -27.32
N GLN A 196 4.85 18.05 -28.27
CA GLN A 196 6.11 18.20 -28.99
C GLN A 196 7.25 18.54 -28.03
N GLN A 197 7.09 19.55 -27.18
CA GLN A 197 8.12 19.92 -26.21
C GLN A 197 8.33 18.84 -25.14
N LEU A 198 7.26 18.13 -24.72
CA LEU A 198 7.38 17.00 -23.81
C LEU A 198 8.27 15.89 -24.39
N SER A 199 8.19 15.65 -25.71
CA SER A 199 9.02 14.62 -26.38
C SER A 199 10.53 14.93 -26.38
N GLU A 200 10.91 16.19 -26.10
CA GLU A 200 12.31 16.61 -25.98
C GLU A 200 12.88 16.31 -24.58
N ILE A 201 12.02 16.06 -23.58
CA ILE A 201 12.45 15.74 -22.22
C ILE A 201 12.96 14.29 -22.16
N SER A 202 14.20 14.11 -21.68
CA SER A 202 14.77 12.77 -21.48
C SER A 202 13.91 11.93 -20.54
N GLY A 203 13.53 10.74 -21.00
CA GLY A 203 12.67 9.81 -20.28
C GLY A 203 11.19 9.97 -20.60
N VAL A 204 10.79 10.93 -21.44
CA VAL A 204 9.40 11.09 -21.87
C VAL A 204 9.20 10.45 -23.24
N TYR A 205 8.20 9.59 -23.35
CA TYR A 205 7.74 8.96 -24.58
C TYR A 205 6.34 9.48 -24.93
N VAL A 206 6.15 9.99 -26.14
CA VAL A 206 4.87 10.52 -26.63
C VAL A 206 4.34 9.60 -27.75
N PRO A 207 3.40 8.68 -27.47
CA PRO A 207 3.03 7.62 -28.42
C PRO A 207 2.45 8.12 -29.74
N ALA A 208 1.77 9.27 -29.73
CA ALA A 208 1.16 9.88 -30.91
C ALA A 208 2.18 10.23 -32.01
N PHE A 209 3.47 10.33 -31.66
CA PHE A 209 4.54 10.61 -32.62
C PHE A 209 5.22 9.36 -33.18
N TYR A 210 4.65 8.18 -32.93
CA TYR A 210 5.22 6.92 -33.37
C TYR A 210 4.15 6.05 -34.02
N ARG A 211 4.47 5.53 -35.21
CA ARG A 211 3.61 4.60 -35.93
C ARG A 211 4.20 3.19 -35.86
N PRO A 212 3.51 2.21 -35.27
CA PRO A 212 3.94 0.82 -35.34
C PRO A 212 3.67 0.26 -36.74
N ASP A 213 4.61 -0.49 -37.28
CA ASP A 213 4.48 -1.23 -38.53
C ASP A 213 4.44 -2.74 -38.22
N TYR A 214 3.56 -3.46 -38.91
CA TYR A 214 3.28 -4.88 -38.67
C TYR A 214 3.35 -5.70 -39.97
N ASP A 215 3.74 -6.97 -39.83
CA ASP A 215 3.57 -8.02 -40.84
C ASP A 215 2.60 -9.07 -40.29
N GLY A 216 1.33 -8.98 -40.71
CA GLY A 216 0.24 -9.68 -40.03
C GLY A 216 0.11 -9.22 -38.58
N ALA A 217 0.15 -10.17 -37.63
CA ALA A 217 0.16 -9.88 -36.19
C ALA A 217 1.56 -9.53 -35.64
N LYS A 218 2.63 -9.75 -36.42
CA LYS A 218 4.01 -9.59 -35.95
C LYS A 218 4.44 -8.13 -36.01
N PHE A 219 4.89 -7.60 -34.88
CA PHE A 219 5.53 -6.29 -34.82
C PHE A 219 6.86 -6.28 -35.62
N VAL A 220 7.03 -5.27 -36.48
CA VAL A 220 8.21 -5.13 -37.34
C VAL A 220 9.07 -3.95 -36.91
N SER A 221 8.46 -2.77 -36.75
CA SER A 221 9.18 -1.55 -36.39
C SER A 221 8.27 -0.52 -35.74
N LEU A 222 8.88 0.46 -35.08
CA LEU A 222 8.21 1.66 -34.59
C LEU A 222 8.85 2.87 -35.26
N THR A 223 8.13 3.48 -36.20
CA THR A 223 8.63 4.58 -37.01
C THR A 223 8.32 5.93 -36.33
N PRO A 224 9.34 6.72 -35.92
CA PRO A 224 9.11 8.05 -35.36
C PRO A 224 8.68 9.04 -36.44
N ALA A 225 7.77 9.94 -36.09
CA ALA A 225 7.28 11.01 -36.93
C ALA A 225 8.29 12.18 -36.93
N ALA A 226 9.13 12.23 -37.97
CA ALA A 226 10.24 13.20 -38.09
C ALA A 226 9.79 14.66 -37.96
N GLN A 227 8.57 14.99 -38.38
CA GLN A 227 8.02 16.35 -38.30
C GLN A 227 7.85 16.86 -36.85
N PHE A 228 7.81 15.98 -35.85
CA PHE A 228 7.70 16.34 -34.44
C PHE A 228 9.04 16.26 -33.70
N GLY A 229 10.15 15.93 -34.38
CA GLY A 229 11.46 15.79 -33.74
C GLY A 229 11.56 14.59 -32.79
N ALA A 230 10.63 13.63 -32.87
CA ALA A 230 10.57 12.51 -31.94
C ALA A 230 11.83 11.61 -32.01
N PRO A 231 12.46 11.28 -30.87
CA PRO A 231 13.70 10.50 -30.86
C PRO A 231 13.45 9.04 -31.24
N ALA A 232 14.36 8.43 -32.01
CA ALA A 232 14.26 7.01 -32.37
C ALA A 232 14.40 6.05 -31.17
N LYS A 233 15.12 6.48 -30.12
CA LYS A 233 15.28 5.76 -28.85
C LYS A 233 15.01 6.72 -27.70
N ILE A 234 14.18 6.28 -26.75
CA ILE A 234 13.82 7.05 -25.58
C ILE A 234 14.76 6.64 -24.47
N LYS A 235 15.69 7.51 -24.13
CA LYS A 235 16.62 7.29 -23.02
C LYS A 235 15.88 7.44 -21.69
N THR A 236 15.85 6.39 -20.88
CA THR A 236 15.15 6.42 -19.59
C THR A 236 15.77 7.42 -18.62
N ARG A 237 14.95 7.99 -17.74
CA ARG A 237 15.45 8.81 -16.64
C ARG A 237 16.04 7.94 -15.54
N THR A 238 17.30 8.18 -15.20
CA THR A 238 17.96 7.58 -14.04
C THR A 238 18.57 8.69 -13.20
N ILE A 239 18.05 8.93 -11.99
CA ILE A 239 18.66 9.91 -11.09
C ILE A 239 20.02 9.40 -10.59
N GLU A 240 21.01 10.28 -10.53
CA GLU A 240 22.38 9.92 -10.12
C GLU A 240 22.43 9.41 -8.67
N ARG A 241 21.65 10.05 -7.79
CA ARG A 241 21.58 9.75 -6.36
C ARG A 241 20.15 9.89 -5.84
N LEU A 242 19.81 9.12 -4.81
CA LEU A 242 18.57 9.26 -4.06
C LEU A 242 18.68 10.48 -3.12
N ASP A 243 18.20 11.63 -3.56
CA ASP A 243 18.31 12.90 -2.82
C ASP A 243 17.30 12.97 -1.68
N SER A 244 17.76 13.34 -0.48
CA SER A 244 16.94 13.40 0.72
C SER A 244 15.81 14.42 0.62
N LYS A 245 15.96 15.47 -0.20
CA LYS A 245 14.93 16.50 -0.41
C LYS A 245 13.64 15.94 -1.02
N ASN A 246 13.73 14.81 -1.72
CA ASN A 246 12.60 14.17 -2.40
C ASN A 246 11.74 13.33 -1.45
N TYR A 247 12.20 13.10 -0.21
CA TYR A 247 11.46 12.33 0.79
C TYR A 247 10.85 13.27 1.84
N PRO A 248 9.54 13.18 2.13
CA PRO A 248 8.89 14.07 3.08
C PRO A 248 9.34 13.79 4.53
N LEU A 249 9.67 14.85 5.27
CA LEU A 249 9.87 14.77 6.74
C LEU A 249 8.54 14.71 7.51
N LYS A 250 7.45 15.13 6.86
CA LYS A 250 6.08 15.11 7.36
C LYS A 250 5.22 14.32 6.37
N PRO A 251 5.44 13.00 6.25
CA PRO A 251 4.67 12.17 5.32
C PRO A 251 3.19 12.16 5.71
N LEU A 252 2.33 11.86 4.75
CA LEU A 252 0.90 11.68 5.00
C LEU A 252 0.70 10.55 6.02
N VAL A 253 -0.19 10.78 6.99
CA VAL A 253 -0.58 9.72 7.95
C VAL A 253 -2.05 9.35 7.72
N PRO A 254 -2.33 8.13 7.25
CA PRO A 254 -3.69 7.70 6.98
C PRO A 254 -4.50 7.61 8.29
N LEU A 255 -5.78 7.97 8.19
CA LEU A 255 -6.74 7.91 9.30
C LEU A 255 -7.60 6.65 9.28
N ILE A 256 -7.33 5.76 8.33
CA ILE A 256 -7.86 4.41 8.27
C ILE A 256 -6.71 3.43 8.08
N GLU A 257 -6.92 2.18 8.49
CA GLU A 257 -5.95 1.12 8.27
C GLU A 257 -5.66 0.91 6.77
N THR A 258 -4.37 0.97 6.44
CA THR A 258 -3.80 0.66 5.12
C THR A 258 -3.17 -0.74 5.10
N THR A 259 -2.90 -1.27 3.90
CA THR A 259 -2.31 -2.60 3.73
C THR A 259 -0.97 -2.75 4.45
N HIS A 260 -0.16 -1.70 4.46
CA HIS A 260 1.06 -1.61 5.24
C HIS A 260 1.06 -0.37 6.12
N ASP A 261 0.52 -0.53 7.34
CA ASP A 261 0.37 0.55 8.31
C ASP A 261 1.68 0.83 9.09
N ARG A 262 2.74 1.19 8.36
CA ARG A 262 4.10 1.44 8.87
C ARG A 262 4.81 2.45 7.98
N TYR A 263 5.84 3.12 8.49
CA TYR A 263 6.62 4.02 7.65
C TYR A 263 7.62 3.24 6.79
N SER A 264 7.45 3.28 5.48
CA SER A 264 8.36 2.64 4.53
C SER A 264 9.52 3.58 4.20
N VAL A 265 10.75 3.13 4.43
CA VAL A 265 11.97 3.92 4.17
C VAL A 265 12.73 3.28 3.02
N GLU A 266 12.79 3.94 1.86
CA GLU A 266 13.69 3.52 0.79
C GLU A 266 15.14 3.69 1.25
N ILE A 267 15.86 2.58 1.41
CA ILE A 267 17.29 2.60 1.77
C ILE A 267 18.19 2.49 0.55
N MET A 268 17.70 1.89 -0.53
CA MET A 268 18.37 1.78 -1.82
C MET A 268 17.38 1.45 -2.94
N ARG A 269 17.73 1.84 -4.17
CA ARG A 269 16.99 1.54 -5.40
C ARG A 269 17.85 0.71 -6.35
N GLY A 270 17.26 -0.30 -6.98
CA GLY A 270 17.95 -1.25 -7.86
C GLY A 270 18.48 -2.49 -7.14
N CYS A 271 18.95 -3.46 -7.93
CA CYS A 271 19.52 -4.73 -7.45
C CYS A 271 20.68 -5.19 -8.36
N THR A 272 21.80 -5.67 -7.80
CA THR A 272 22.96 -6.17 -8.56
C THR A 272 22.85 -7.66 -8.93
N GLN A 273 21.95 -8.42 -8.29
CA GLN A 273 21.89 -9.88 -8.41
C GLN A 273 21.62 -10.40 -9.82
N GLY A 274 20.81 -9.68 -10.60
CA GLY A 274 20.55 -10.05 -11.99
C GLY A 274 19.84 -11.39 -12.16
N CYS A 275 18.88 -11.72 -11.29
CA CYS A 275 17.99 -12.86 -11.49
C CYS A 275 17.25 -12.68 -12.83
N ARG A 276 17.36 -13.65 -13.75
CA ARG A 276 17.01 -13.50 -15.18
C ARG A 276 15.52 -13.30 -15.46
N PHE A 277 14.66 -13.62 -14.50
CA PHE A 277 13.22 -13.38 -14.56
C PHE A 277 12.81 -12.00 -14.01
N CYS A 278 13.67 -11.34 -13.22
CA CYS A 278 13.26 -10.21 -12.39
C CYS A 278 13.34 -8.89 -13.17
N ASN A 279 12.21 -8.39 -13.68
CA ASN A 279 12.13 -7.09 -14.37
C ASN A 279 12.75 -5.94 -13.56
N ALA A 280 12.37 -5.79 -12.29
CA ALA A 280 12.92 -4.79 -11.38
C ALA A 280 14.46 -4.87 -11.23
N GLY A 281 15.03 -6.07 -11.34
CA GLY A 281 16.48 -6.28 -11.27
C GLY A 281 17.27 -5.74 -12.47
N PHE A 282 16.59 -5.45 -13.59
CA PHE A 282 17.18 -4.87 -14.80
C PHE A 282 16.77 -3.41 -15.01
N ILE A 283 15.49 -3.06 -14.85
CA ILE A 283 15.01 -1.70 -15.16
C ILE A 283 15.50 -0.63 -14.18
N TYR A 284 15.77 -0.99 -12.93
CA TYR A 284 16.23 -0.04 -11.90
C TYR A 284 17.75 0.06 -11.77
N ARG A 285 18.52 -0.58 -12.67
CA ARG A 285 19.98 -0.43 -12.65
C ARG A 285 20.36 1.03 -12.97
N PRO A 286 21.44 1.55 -12.37
CA PRO A 286 22.33 0.91 -11.41
C PRO A 286 21.80 1.01 -9.97
N VAL A 287 22.41 0.23 -9.06
CA VAL A 287 22.07 0.31 -7.63
C VAL A 287 22.53 1.64 -7.05
N ARG A 288 21.65 2.30 -6.30
CA ARG A 288 21.89 3.58 -5.64
C ARG A 288 21.47 3.47 -4.18
N GLU A 289 22.39 3.73 -3.27
CA GLU A 289 22.19 3.59 -1.82
C GLU A 289 22.10 4.97 -1.14
N ARG A 290 21.22 5.11 -0.15
CA ARG A 290 21.20 6.30 0.72
C ARG A 290 22.23 6.16 1.83
N SER A 291 22.74 7.27 2.35
CA SER A 291 23.69 7.23 3.45
C SER A 291 23.00 6.96 4.80
N VAL A 292 23.68 6.27 5.71
CA VAL A 292 23.16 6.01 7.07
C VAL A 292 22.82 7.30 7.82
N ASN A 293 23.64 8.35 7.69
CA ASN A 293 23.41 9.63 8.35
C ASN A 293 22.12 10.30 7.85
N ASP A 294 21.89 10.29 6.53
CA ASP A 294 20.66 10.78 5.94
C ASP A 294 19.44 9.99 6.45
N LEU A 295 19.50 8.66 6.38
CA LEU A 295 18.44 7.77 6.86
C LEU A 295 18.11 8.01 8.35
N MET A 296 19.11 8.15 9.21
CA MET A 296 18.90 8.39 10.65
C MET A 296 18.24 9.74 10.94
N LYS A 297 18.61 10.80 10.22
CA LYS A 297 17.98 12.13 10.35
C LYS A 297 16.55 12.10 9.85
N HIS A 298 16.34 11.50 8.69
CA HIS A 298 15.03 11.36 8.05
C HIS A 298 14.05 10.60 8.93
N ILE A 299 14.43 9.39 9.37
CA ILE A 299 13.60 8.52 10.21
C ILE A 299 13.25 9.23 11.53
N ASP A 300 14.20 9.89 12.18
CA ASP A 300 13.93 10.62 13.42
C ASP A 300 12.89 11.71 13.25
N ALA A 301 13.03 12.53 12.22
CA ALA A 301 12.06 13.57 11.90
C ALA A 301 10.67 12.97 11.61
N VAL A 302 10.61 11.90 10.83
CA VAL A 302 9.34 11.24 10.50
C VAL A 302 8.66 10.69 11.74
N ILE A 303 9.36 9.94 12.61
CA ILE A 303 8.78 9.38 13.83
C ILE A 303 8.22 10.49 14.74
N GLN A 304 8.96 11.59 14.90
CA GLN A 304 8.52 12.73 15.70
C GLN A 304 7.26 13.41 15.13
N ASN A 305 7.15 13.53 13.80
CA ASN A 305 6.01 14.20 13.17
C ASN A 305 4.77 13.29 13.02
N THR A 306 4.95 11.97 12.92
CA THR A 306 3.87 11.03 12.57
C THR A 306 3.36 10.20 13.75
N GLY A 307 4.24 9.87 14.71
CA GLY A 307 3.94 8.93 15.78
C GLY A 307 3.88 7.47 15.33
N TYR A 308 4.41 7.11 14.14
CA TYR A 308 4.55 5.71 13.74
C TYR A 308 5.35 4.90 14.78
N ASP A 309 4.98 3.63 14.94
CA ASP A 309 5.64 2.68 15.83
C ASP A 309 6.24 1.49 15.09
N GLU A 310 6.27 1.55 13.77
CA GLU A 310 6.98 0.62 12.92
C GLU A 310 7.58 1.35 11.71
N ILE A 311 8.84 1.02 11.43
CA ILE A 311 9.59 1.43 10.24
C ILE A 311 9.91 0.17 9.43
N SER A 312 9.74 0.22 8.11
CA SER A 312 10.10 -0.86 7.18
C SER A 312 11.22 -0.41 6.27
N LEU A 313 12.35 -1.12 6.25
CA LEU A 313 13.47 -0.81 5.36
C LEU A 313 13.19 -1.35 3.95
N ALA A 314 12.70 -0.50 3.07
CA ALA A 314 12.29 -0.84 1.72
C ALA A 314 13.44 -0.83 0.72
N SER A 315 13.57 -1.93 -0.02
CA SER A 315 14.43 -2.08 -1.20
C SER A 315 14.09 -3.40 -1.91
N LEU A 316 14.68 -3.63 -3.09
CA LEU A 316 14.58 -4.93 -3.77
C LEU A 316 15.34 -6.05 -3.03
N SER A 317 16.34 -5.70 -2.21
CA SER A 317 17.17 -6.66 -1.49
C SER A 317 17.82 -6.03 -0.25
N THR A 318 17.08 -5.95 0.87
CA THR A 318 17.51 -5.16 2.04
C THR A 318 18.84 -5.62 2.60
N SER A 319 19.10 -6.93 2.55
CA SER A 319 20.35 -7.54 3.00
C SER A 319 21.59 -7.16 2.19
N ASP A 320 21.41 -6.65 0.97
CA ASP A 320 22.53 -6.24 0.12
C ASP A 320 22.96 -4.78 0.41
N TYR A 321 22.21 -4.00 1.19
CA TYR A 321 22.60 -2.64 1.53
C TYR A 321 23.93 -2.62 2.33
N MET A 322 24.96 -1.92 1.81
CA MET A 322 26.34 -2.07 2.30
C MET A 322 26.51 -1.74 3.78
N GLN A 323 25.73 -0.79 4.30
CA GLN A 323 25.83 -0.32 5.68
C GLN A 323 24.69 -0.82 6.58
N LEU A 324 24.04 -1.94 6.22
CA LEU A 324 22.91 -2.47 6.97
C LEU A 324 23.23 -2.74 8.45
N PRO A 325 24.35 -3.39 8.84
CA PRO A 325 24.65 -3.63 10.25
C PRO A 325 24.77 -2.33 11.06
N THR A 326 25.42 -1.32 10.49
CA THR A 326 25.57 0.01 11.11
C THR A 326 24.21 0.68 11.29
N LEU A 327 23.38 0.69 10.23
CA LEU A 327 22.04 1.27 10.27
C LEU A 327 21.17 0.60 11.34
N MET A 328 21.15 -0.74 11.38
CA MET A 328 20.38 -1.50 12.37
C MET A 328 20.81 -1.19 13.80
N ASN A 329 22.12 -1.07 14.06
CA ASN A 329 22.64 -0.74 15.38
C ASN A 329 22.17 0.64 15.84
N LEU A 330 22.27 1.64 14.97
CA LEU A 330 21.86 3.01 15.27
C LEU A 330 20.35 3.12 15.47
N LEU A 331 19.56 2.44 14.65
CA LEU A 331 18.10 2.39 14.81
C LEU A 331 17.72 1.74 16.15
N SER A 332 18.32 0.59 16.50
CA SER A 332 18.07 -0.06 17.80
C SER A 332 18.34 0.89 18.96
N ARG A 333 19.53 1.50 18.98
CA ARG A 333 19.96 2.37 20.08
C ARG A 333 19.06 3.58 20.25
N LYS A 334 18.57 4.15 19.15
CA LYS A 334 17.75 5.35 19.17
C LYS A 334 16.30 5.09 19.55
N PHE A 335 15.71 4.01 19.03
CA PHE A 335 14.26 3.84 19.00
C PHE A 335 13.73 2.75 19.95
N GLU A 336 14.59 1.90 20.52
CA GLU A 336 14.18 0.84 21.45
C GLU A 336 13.45 1.40 22.70
N SER A 337 13.94 2.50 23.27
CA SER A 337 13.29 3.18 24.40
C SER A 337 11.96 3.84 24.05
N GLN A 338 11.70 4.05 22.76
CA GLN A 338 10.47 4.67 22.24
C GLN A 338 9.45 3.62 21.77
N MET A 339 9.78 2.33 21.88
CA MET A 339 8.94 1.21 21.42
C MET A 339 8.60 1.28 19.93
N VAL A 340 9.52 1.79 19.10
CA VAL A 340 9.37 1.80 17.64
C VAL A 340 10.07 0.57 17.05
N ASN A 341 9.32 -0.21 16.30
CA ASN A 341 9.75 -1.44 15.65
C ASN A 341 10.45 -1.16 14.32
N VAL A 342 11.35 -2.04 13.92
CA VAL A 342 12.01 -1.98 12.60
C VAL A 342 11.88 -3.33 11.91
N SER A 343 11.19 -3.35 10.78
CA SER A 343 10.90 -4.55 10.01
C SER A 343 11.65 -4.60 8.68
N PHE A 344 11.91 -5.82 8.22
CA PHE A 344 12.54 -6.12 6.94
C PHE A 344 11.54 -6.86 6.05
N PRO A 345 11.09 -6.27 4.93
CA PRO A 345 10.17 -6.92 3.99
C PRO A 345 10.88 -7.89 3.03
N SER A 346 12.10 -7.56 2.59
CA SER A 346 12.83 -8.30 1.54
C SER A 346 14.15 -8.86 2.08
N LEU A 347 14.12 -10.06 2.64
CA LEU A 347 15.32 -10.75 3.16
C LEU A 347 15.68 -11.95 2.27
N ARG A 348 16.94 -12.02 1.86
CA ARG A 348 17.48 -13.17 1.11
C ARG A 348 17.98 -14.25 2.06
N THR A 349 17.83 -15.51 1.63
CA THR A 349 18.16 -16.71 2.42
C THR A 349 19.64 -16.78 2.83
N GLU A 350 20.52 -16.53 1.88
CA GLU A 350 21.98 -16.61 1.97
C GLU A 350 22.56 -15.55 2.92
N THR A 351 21.97 -14.37 2.98
CA THR A 351 22.43 -13.26 3.83
C THR A 351 21.66 -13.14 5.13
N PHE A 352 20.70 -14.03 5.42
CA PHE A 352 19.93 -13.99 6.65
C PHE A 352 20.78 -14.44 7.85
N THR A 353 21.02 -13.55 8.81
CA THR A 353 21.87 -13.80 9.98
C THR A 353 21.06 -13.94 11.28
N VAL A 354 21.69 -14.51 12.30
CA VAL A 354 21.13 -14.57 13.67
C VAL A 354 20.88 -13.16 14.23
N GLU A 355 21.73 -12.19 13.90
CA GLU A 355 21.56 -10.80 14.34
C GLU A 355 20.30 -10.16 13.72
N MET A 356 20.09 -10.35 12.42
CA MET A 356 18.85 -9.94 11.74
C MET A 356 17.63 -10.63 12.35
N ALA A 357 17.75 -11.92 12.67
CA ALA A 357 16.69 -12.66 13.34
C ALA A 357 16.39 -12.12 14.75
N ARG A 358 17.40 -11.89 15.59
CA ARG A 358 17.18 -11.30 16.92
C ARG A 358 16.55 -9.93 16.87
N TYR A 359 16.93 -9.13 15.87
CA TYR A 359 16.35 -7.81 15.67
C TYR A 359 14.90 -7.89 15.18
N ALA A 360 14.60 -8.75 14.20
CA ALA A 360 13.25 -8.95 13.69
C ALA A 360 12.31 -9.64 14.69
N ARG A 361 12.83 -10.42 15.66
CA ARG A 361 12.06 -11.00 16.77
C ARG A 361 11.46 -9.95 17.70
N LYS A 362 12.13 -8.80 17.87
CA LYS A 362 11.57 -7.68 18.66
C LYS A 362 10.33 -7.07 18.01
N VAL A 363 10.06 -7.41 16.75
CA VAL A 363 8.92 -6.96 15.96
C VAL A 363 7.85 -8.06 15.86
N ARG A 364 6.59 -7.64 15.86
CA ARG A 364 5.36 -8.45 15.76
C ARG A 364 5.31 -9.30 14.46
N LYS A 365 6.11 -10.36 14.31
CA LYS A 365 6.01 -11.27 13.17
C LYS A 365 5.74 -12.71 13.60
N SER A 366 4.57 -13.21 13.24
CA SER A 366 4.17 -14.62 13.40
C SER A 366 4.90 -15.54 12.42
N GLY A 367 5.37 -15.02 11.28
CA GLY A 367 6.13 -15.77 10.29
C GLY A 367 7.18 -14.96 9.52
N ILE A 368 8.15 -15.67 8.93
CA ILE A 368 9.19 -15.13 8.05
C ILE A 368 9.01 -15.68 6.63
N THR A 369 9.28 -14.86 5.62
CA THR A 369 9.23 -15.24 4.21
C THR A 369 10.64 -15.49 3.70
N LEU A 370 10.86 -16.65 3.08
CA LEU A 370 12.12 -17.05 2.44
C LEU A 370 11.81 -17.48 0.99
N ALA A 371 12.57 -16.98 0.03
CA ALA A 371 12.31 -17.22 -1.39
C ALA A 371 13.45 -18.05 -2.02
N PRO A 372 13.35 -19.40 -1.99
CA PRO A 372 14.24 -20.26 -2.74
C PRO A 372 14.08 -20.15 -4.26
N GLU A 373 12.90 -19.73 -4.74
CA GLU A 373 12.48 -19.63 -6.15
C GLU A 373 12.43 -20.95 -6.92
N ALA A 374 13.45 -21.81 -6.81
CA ALA A 374 13.47 -23.12 -7.45
C ALA A 374 14.00 -24.21 -6.49
N GLY A 375 13.54 -25.44 -6.72
CA GLY A 375 13.87 -26.60 -5.88
C GLY A 375 15.26 -27.19 -6.16
N SER A 376 15.70 -27.19 -7.42
CA SER A 376 16.98 -27.76 -7.82
C SER A 376 18.10 -26.71 -7.93
N LYS A 377 19.36 -27.15 -7.76
CA LYS A 377 20.53 -26.30 -7.98
C LYS A 377 20.62 -25.84 -9.44
N ARG A 378 20.40 -26.76 -10.39
CA ARG A 378 20.47 -26.48 -11.82
C ARG A 378 19.50 -25.37 -12.23
N LEU A 379 18.24 -25.46 -11.83
CA LEU A 379 17.24 -24.46 -12.18
C LEU A 379 17.50 -23.12 -11.48
N ARG A 380 18.00 -23.12 -10.23
CA ARG A 380 18.49 -21.89 -9.59
C ARG A 380 19.63 -21.25 -10.38
N GLN A 381 20.58 -22.02 -10.91
CA GLN A 381 21.65 -21.48 -11.76
C GLN A 381 21.11 -20.94 -13.08
N ALA A 382 20.14 -21.63 -13.72
CA ALA A 382 19.48 -21.19 -14.94
C ALA A 382 18.81 -19.82 -14.77
N ILE A 383 18.15 -19.57 -13.63
CA ILE A 383 17.52 -18.27 -13.34
C ILE A 383 18.46 -17.23 -12.71
N ASN A 384 19.75 -17.55 -12.59
CA ASN A 384 20.78 -16.76 -11.92
C ASN A 384 20.46 -16.40 -10.46
N LYS A 385 20.06 -17.42 -9.69
CA LYS A 385 19.88 -17.34 -8.24
C LYS A 385 20.99 -18.12 -7.55
N THR A 386 21.70 -17.46 -6.64
CA THR A 386 22.96 -17.96 -6.07
C THR A 386 22.78 -18.74 -4.76
N ASN A 387 21.59 -18.77 -4.18
CA ASN A 387 21.34 -19.45 -2.91
C ASN A 387 21.36 -20.98 -3.05
N THR A 388 21.81 -21.66 -2.00
CA THR A 388 21.82 -23.13 -1.96
C THR A 388 20.73 -23.70 -1.07
N ASN A 389 20.56 -25.02 -1.07
CA ASN A 389 19.64 -25.68 -0.14
C ASN A 389 20.12 -25.48 1.31
N GLU A 390 21.44 -25.53 1.54
CA GLU A 390 22.07 -25.34 2.84
C GLU A 390 21.78 -23.93 3.38
N ASP A 391 21.81 -22.90 2.54
CA ASP A 391 21.43 -21.54 2.92
C ASP A 391 19.98 -21.46 3.41
N LEU A 392 19.05 -22.08 2.68
CA LEU A 392 17.65 -22.10 3.07
C LEU A 392 17.47 -22.83 4.41
N LEU A 393 18.03 -24.05 4.53
CA LEU A 393 17.89 -24.86 5.74
C LEU A 393 18.51 -24.17 6.95
N ARG A 394 19.66 -23.50 6.78
CA ARG A 394 20.27 -22.65 7.80
C ARG A 394 19.35 -21.51 8.20
N ALA A 395 18.80 -20.76 7.25
CA ALA A 395 17.90 -19.64 7.52
C ALA A 395 16.63 -20.08 8.27
N VAL A 396 16.03 -21.21 7.86
CA VAL A 396 14.89 -21.84 8.54
C VAL A 396 15.24 -22.22 9.98
N ASN A 397 16.40 -22.88 10.19
CA ASN A 397 16.82 -23.27 11.52
C ASN A 397 17.07 -22.06 12.44
N ILE A 398 17.67 -20.98 11.91
CA ILE A 398 17.82 -19.70 12.63
C ILE A 398 16.45 -19.16 13.01
N ALA A 399 15.53 -19.03 12.05
CA ALA A 399 14.20 -18.48 12.29
C ALA A 399 13.44 -19.26 13.37
N PHE A 400 13.36 -20.58 13.29
CA PHE A 400 12.67 -21.36 14.33
C PHE A 400 13.38 -21.34 15.68
N SER A 401 14.71 -21.24 15.72
CA SER A 401 15.46 -21.14 16.97
C SER A 401 15.29 -19.78 17.65
N GLU A 402 15.06 -18.73 16.87
CA GLU A 402 14.81 -17.37 17.36
C GLU A 402 13.32 -17.09 17.64
N GLY A 403 12.46 -18.11 17.54
CA GLY A 403 11.09 -18.07 18.09
C GLY A 403 9.98 -17.86 17.05
N TRP A 404 10.28 -17.85 15.75
CA TRP A 404 9.23 -17.86 14.73
C TRP A 404 8.43 -19.16 14.76
N ASN A 405 7.11 -19.04 14.54
CA ASN A 405 6.21 -20.19 14.50
C ASN A 405 5.85 -20.63 13.08
N LEU A 406 6.13 -19.79 12.09
CA LEU A 406 5.80 -20.00 10.68
C LEU A 406 6.97 -19.58 9.77
N VAL A 407 7.31 -20.42 8.81
CA VAL A 407 8.10 -20.03 7.64
C VAL A 407 7.22 -20.09 6.40
N LYS A 408 7.28 -19.06 5.55
CA LYS A 408 6.66 -19.03 4.22
C LYS A 408 7.76 -19.23 3.17
N LEU A 409 7.58 -20.22 2.29
CA LEU A 409 8.47 -20.52 1.19
C LEU A 409 7.81 -20.11 -0.13
N TYR A 410 8.51 -19.33 -0.95
CA TYR A 410 8.06 -18.95 -2.29
C TYR A 410 8.88 -19.68 -3.36
N PHE A 411 8.17 -20.34 -4.26
CA PHE A 411 8.70 -21.02 -5.44
C PHE A 411 8.03 -20.48 -6.70
N MET A 412 8.77 -20.53 -7.80
CA MET A 412 8.28 -20.29 -9.15
C MET A 412 8.25 -21.62 -9.89
N ILE A 413 7.25 -21.78 -10.76
CA ILE A 413 7.10 -22.96 -11.63
C ILE A 413 6.87 -22.51 -13.08
N GLY A 414 7.18 -23.39 -14.04
CA GLY A 414 7.16 -23.05 -15.46
C GLY A 414 8.34 -22.19 -15.90
N LEU A 415 9.46 -22.27 -15.16
CA LEU A 415 10.70 -21.60 -15.53
C LEU A 415 11.33 -22.22 -16.79
N PRO A 416 12.13 -21.45 -17.56
CA PRO A 416 12.79 -21.96 -18.76
C PRO A 416 13.66 -23.18 -18.49
N GLY A 417 13.44 -24.25 -19.25
CA GLY A 417 14.16 -25.52 -19.11
C GLY A 417 13.82 -26.31 -17.83
N GLU A 418 12.73 -26.01 -17.14
CA GLU A 418 12.23 -26.77 -15.99
C GLU A 418 11.80 -28.20 -16.38
N THR A 419 12.22 -29.19 -15.60
CA THR A 419 11.86 -30.59 -15.77
C THR A 419 11.11 -31.12 -14.54
N ARG A 420 10.60 -32.35 -14.64
CA ARG A 420 9.94 -33.03 -13.52
C ARG A 420 10.83 -33.16 -12.29
N ASP A 421 12.13 -33.39 -12.48
CA ASP A 421 13.10 -33.51 -11.40
C ASP A 421 13.25 -32.19 -10.60
N ASP A 422 13.01 -31.04 -11.23
CA ASP A 422 13.04 -29.76 -10.53
C ASP A 422 11.83 -29.58 -9.60
N LEU A 423 10.66 -30.09 -10.01
CA LEU A 423 9.46 -30.14 -9.16
C LEU A 423 9.68 -31.10 -7.99
N GLU A 424 10.31 -32.25 -8.22
CA GLU A 424 10.76 -33.15 -7.13
C GLU A 424 11.75 -32.45 -6.19
N GLY A 425 12.64 -31.62 -6.73
CA GLY A 425 13.53 -30.79 -5.94
C GLY A 425 12.80 -29.86 -4.97
N ILE A 426 11.65 -29.30 -5.37
CA ILE A 426 10.79 -28.49 -4.49
C ILE A 426 10.25 -29.36 -3.36
N ILE A 427 9.71 -30.54 -3.70
CA ILE A 427 9.10 -31.46 -2.75
C ILE A 427 10.13 -31.91 -1.71
N GLU A 428 11.32 -32.31 -2.14
CA GLU A 428 12.40 -32.77 -1.27
C GLU A 428 12.88 -31.64 -0.35
N LEU A 429 13.07 -30.43 -0.89
CA LEU A 429 13.47 -29.28 -0.08
C LEU A 429 12.45 -28.95 1.01
N VAL A 430 11.16 -29.01 0.69
CA VAL A 430 10.08 -28.80 1.67
C VAL A 430 10.07 -29.91 2.73
N ARG A 431 10.32 -31.18 2.35
CA ARG A 431 10.46 -32.30 3.31
C ARG A 431 11.63 -32.09 4.27
N GLN A 432 12.75 -31.55 3.81
CA GLN A 432 13.89 -31.19 4.66
C GLN A 432 13.55 -30.06 5.65
N VAL A 433 12.85 -29.02 5.19
CA VAL A 433 12.33 -27.94 6.06
C VAL A 433 11.37 -28.50 7.12
N LYS A 434 10.48 -29.43 6.75
CA LYS A 434 9.61 -30.15 7.69
C LYS A 434 10.39 -30.91 8.75
N ALA A 435 11.49 -31.55 8.40
CA ALA A 435 12.32 -32.25 9.37
C ALA A 435 12.87 -31.30 10.45
N ILE A 436 13.27 -30.07 10.06
CA ILE A 436 13.68 -29.02 11.00
C ILE A 436 12.47 -28.56 11.84
N ALA A 437 11.32 -28.28 11.21
CA ALA A 437 10.12 -27.83 11.91
C ALA A 437 9.63 -28.84 12.96
N LYS A 438 9.68 -30.15 12.66
CA LYS A 438 9.33 -31.23 13.59
C LYS A 438 10.24 -31.23 14.82
N LYS A 439 11.56 -31.07 14.63
CA LYS A 439 12.53 -30.95 15.72
C LYS A 439 12.31 -29.69 16.59
N LYS A 440 11.62 -28.68 16.07
CA LYS A 440 11.32 -27.40 16.73
C LYS A 440 9.87 -27.31 17.22
N GLY A 441 9.23 -28.45 17.50
CA GLY A 441 7.88 -28.49 18.07
C GLY A 441 6.75 -28.36 17.04
N GLY A 442 6.96 -28.82 15.81
CA GLY A 442 5.90 -28.87 14.79
C GLY A 442 5.51 -27.51 14.23
N LYS A 443 6.49 -26.63 14.00
CA LYS A 443 6.25 -25.29 13.43
C LYS A 443 5.57 -25.36 12.05
N SER A 444 4.77 -24.37 11.73
CA SER A 444 4.01 -24.30 10.47
C SER A 444 4.90 -23.91 9.30
N ILE A 445 4.53 -24.39 8.11
CA ILE A 445 5.22 -24.08 6.85
C ILE A 445 4.14 -23.71 5.82
N ASN A 446 4.18 -22.48 5.30
CA ASN A 446 3.35 -22.11 4.16
C ASN A 446 4.20 -22.23 2.89
N ILE A 447 3.65 -22.86 1.86
CA ILE A 447 4.30 -23.04 0.57
C ILE A 447 3.46 -22.28 -0.45
N SER A 448 4.08 -21.34 -1.14
CA SER A 448 3.46 -20.57 -2.21
C SER A 448 4.18 -20.85 -3.52
N VAL A 449 3.43 -21.26 -4.54
CA VAL A 449 3.95 -21.44 -5.90
C VAL A 449 3.34 -20.41 -6.84
N SER A 450 4.15 -19.80 -7.69
CA SER A 450 3.70 -18.80 -8.67
C SER A 450 4.11 -19.23 -10.08
N PRO A 451 3.18 -19.24 -11.05
CA PRO A 451 3.52 -19.41 -12.46
C PRO A 451 4.50 -18.32 -12.92
N PHE A 452 5.52 -18.72 -13.68
CA PHE A 452 6.46 -17.79 -14.28
C PHE A 452 5.78 -17.01 -15.44
N CYS A 453 5.94 -15.69 -15.42
CA CYS A 453 5.50 -14.80 -16.49
C CYS A 453 6.73 -14.12 -17.10
N PRO A 454 7.03 -14.32 -18.39
CA PRO A 454 8.10 -13.61 -19.07
C PRO A 454 7.76 -12.11 -19.13
N LYS A 455 8.74 -11.26 -18.81
CA LYS A 455 8.55 -9.81 -18.76
C LYS A 455 9.46 -9.11 -19.76
N ALA A 456 8.92 -8.09 -20.43
CA ALA A 456 9.68 -7.20 -21.29
C ALA A 456 10.94 -6.70 -20.59
N GLY A 457 12.03 -6.66 -21.34
CA GLY A 457 13.28 -6.12 -20.86
C GLY A 457 14.05 -6.97 -19.85
N THR A 458 13.76 -8.27 -19.76
CA THR A 458 14.52 -9.26 -19.01
C THR A 458 15.26 -10.20 -19.96
N PRO A 459 16.28 -10.95 -19.51
CA PRO A 459 16.85 -12.06 -20.29
C PRO A 459 15.81 -13.12 -20.68
N PHE A 460 14.70 -13.23 -19.95
CA PHE A 460 13.60 -14.13 -20.29
C PHE A 460 12.46 -13.47 -21.06
N GLN A 461 12.69 -12.32 -21.70
CA GLN A 461 11.66 -11.72 -22.55
C GLN A 461 11.33 -12.62 -23.78
N TRP A 462 12.28 -13.47 -24.20
CA TRP A 462 12.15 -14.30 -25.40
C TRP A 462 11.55 -15.70 -25.18
N VAL A 463 11.49 -16.17 -23.94
CA VAL A 463 11.07 -17.55 -23.66
C VAL A 463 9.55 -17.69 -23.74
N ALA A 464 9.06 -18.87 -24.12
CA ALA A 464 7.64 -19.16 -24.03
C ALA A 464 7.16 -19.18 -22.56
N GLN A 465 5.91 -18.77 -22.35
CA GLN A 465 5.19 -19.05 -21.12
C GLN A 465 4.46 -20.38 -21.26
N ASN A 466 4.44 -21.21 -20.21
CA ASN A 466 3.63 -22.43 -20.23
C ASN A 466 2.15 -22.11 -20.36
N SER A 467 1.42 -23.00 -21.04
CA SER A 467 -0.03 -22.92 -21.14
C SER A 467 -0.71 -23.02 -19.76
N ILE A 468 -1.96 -22.56 -19.69
CA ILE A 468 -2.79 -22.68 -18.48
C ILE A 468 -2.87 -24.15 -18.03
N GLN A 469 -3.05 -25.08 -18.98
CA GLN A 469 -3.15 -26.51 -18.70
C GLN A 469 -1.86 -27.08 -18.10
N GLU A 470 -0.71 -26.86 -18.75
CA GLU A 470 0.59 -27.33 -18.23
C GLU A 470 0.86 -26.78 -16.83
N MET A 471 0.49 -25.53 -16.59
CA MET A 471 0.66 -24.89 -15.29
C MET A 471 -0.23 -25.53 -14.22
N GLN A 472 -1.51 -25.79 -14.54
CA GLN A 472 -2.43 -26.50 -13.66
C GLN A 472 -1.92 -27.91 -13.31
N GLU A 473 -1.43 -28.66 -14.30
CA GLU A 473 -0.85 -30.00 -14.10
C GLU A 473 0.33 -29.97 -13.12
N LYS A 474 1.23 -28.98 -13.25
CA LYS A 474 2.36 -28.79 -12.33
C LYS A 474 1.91 -28.41 -10.92
N ILE A 475 0.93 -27.51 -10.79
CA ILE A 475 0.37 -27.08 -9.50
C ILE A 475 -0.28 -28.25 -8.78
N PHE A 476 -1.16 -29.00 -9.46
CA PHE A 476 -1.85 -30.14 -8.87
C PHE A 476 -0.89 -31.25 -8.49
N TYR A 477 0.15 -31.47 -9.30
CA TYR A 477 1.20 -32.39 -8.90
C TYR A 477 1.86 -32.02 -7.57
N LEU A 478 2.29 -30.77 -7.41
CA LEU A 478 2.91 -30.31 -6.17
C LEU A 478 1.92 -30.36 -4.99
N LYS A 479 0.66 -29.97 -5.23
CA LYS A 479 -0.41 -29.99 -4.22
C LYS A 479 -0.63 -31.40 -3.67
N ASP A 480 -0.66 -32.41 -4.53
CA ASP A 480 -0.90 -33.80 -4.14
C ASP A 480 0.27 -34.38 -3.34
N GLN A 481 1.51 -33.99 -3.69
CA GLN A 481 2.72 -34.45 -3.01
C GLN A 481 3.01 -33.70 -1.69
N LEU A 482 2.52 -32.47 -1.54
CA LEU A 482 2.77 -31.60 -0.39
C LEU A 482 1.58 -31.56 0.58
N THR A 483 1.12 -32.74 0.98
CA THR A 483 0.03 -32.92 1.95
C THR A 483 0.58 -33.23 3.35
N HIS A 484 0.37 -32.31 4.30
CA HIS A 484 0.67 -32.54 5.72
C HIS A 484 -0.04 -31.50 6.60
N PRO A 485 -0.44 -31.82 7.86
CA PRO A 485 -1.12 -30.86 8.74
C PRO A 485 -0.37 -29.57 9.06
N ILE A 486 0.97 -29.58 8.93
CA ILE A 486 1.80 -28.38 9.16
C ILE A 486 1.98 -27.54 7.90
N TYR A 487 1.57 -28.05 6.73
CA TYR A 487 1.69 -27.39 5.46
C TYR A 487 0.43 -26.59 5.15
N LYS A 488 0.62 -25.36 4.67
CA LYS A 488 -0.41 -24.61 3.95
C LYS A 488 0.09 -24.34 2.55
N PHE A 489 -0.42 -25.09 1.57
CA PHE A 489 -0.09 -24.89 0.16
C PHE A 489 -1.03 -23.85 -0.46
N SER A 490 -0.47 -22.94 -1.24
CA SER A 490 -1.17 -21.86 -1.93
C SER A 490 -0.51 -21.61 -3.28
N TRP A 491 -1.28 -21.17 -4.26
CA TRP A 491 -0.76 -20.86 -5.58
C TRP A 491 -1.41 -19.60 -6.14
N ARG A 492 -0.73 -18.97 -7.11
CA ARG A 492 -1.32 -17.94 -7.96
C ARG A 492 -2.09 -18.64 -9.09
N ASP A 493 -3.26 -18.10 -9.42
CA ASP A 493 -4.10 -18.63 -10.49
C ASP A 493 -3.35 -18.60 -11.85
N PRO A 494 -3.29 -19.72 -12.59
CA PRO A 494 -2.74 -19.77 -13.93
C PRO A 494 -3.36 -18.78 -14.92
N GLU A 495 -4.67 -18.52 -14.86
CA GLU A 495 -5.37 -17.61 -15.78
C GLU A 495 -4.92 -16.15 -15.57
N VAL A 496 -4.80 -15.74 -14.30
CA VAL A 496 -4.27 -14.43 -13.91
C VAL A 496 -2.85 -14.27 -14.44
N SER A 497 -2.01 -15.29 -14.28
CA SER A 497 -0.62 -15.29 -14.73
C SER A 497 -0.49 -15.28 -16.26
N TYR A 498 -1.43 -15.94 -16.96
CA TYR A 498 -1.50 -15.95 -18.41
C TYR A 498 -1.76 -14.53 -18.96
N LEU A 499 -2.76 -13.83 -18.43
CA LEU A 499 -3.01 -12.43 -18.81
C LEU A 499 -1.85 -11.50 -18.48
N GLU A 500 -1.20 -11.67 -17.33
CA GLU A 500 -0.02 -10.89 -16.96
C GLU A 500 1.12 -11.01 -17.97
N GLY A 501 1.36 -12.23 -18.47
CA GLY A 501 2.41 -12.47 -19.46
C GLY A 501 2.09 -11.84 -20.81
N ILE A 502 0.83 -11.92 -21.24
CA ILE A 502 0.33 -11.26 -22.46
C ILE A 502 0.54 -9.76 -22.37
N MET A 503 0.04 -9.12 -21.29
CA MET A 503 0.14 -7.67 -21.12
C MET A 503 1.60 -7.21 -20.98
N ALA A 504 2.43 -7.98 -20.28
CA ALA A 504 3.83 -7.61 -20.07
C ALA A 504 4.69 -7.65 -21.33
N ARG A 505 4.34 -8.48 -22.32
CA ARG A 505 5.00 -8.59 -23.62
C ARG A 505 4.13 -8.10 -24.78
N GLY A 506 3.08 -7.37 -24.47
CA GLY A 506 2.13 -6.88 -25.45
C GLY A 506 2.70 -5.77 -26.33
N ASP A 507 2.03 -5.56 -27.46
CA ASP A 507 2.20 -4.44 -28.36
C ASP A 507 0.92 -3.58 -28.42
N ARG A 508 0.89 -2.60 -29.33
CA ARG A 508 -0.23 -1.67 -29.47
C ARG A 508 -1.55 -2.33 -29.87
N ASN A 509 -1.53 -3.55 -30.43
CA ASN A 509 -2.77 -4.26 -30.78
C ASN A 509 -3.56 -4.67 -29.52
N LEU A 510 -2.93 -4.76 -28.35
CA LEU A 510 -3.64 -5.06 -27.10
C LEU A 510 -4.50 -3.90 -26.59
N ALA A 511 -4.33 -2.67 -27.10
CA ALA A 511 -5.17 -1.55 -26.69
C ALA A 511 -6.66 -1.83 -26.96
N SER A 512 -7.00 -2.43 -28.09
CA SER A 512 -8.38 -2.82 -28.41
C SER A 512 -8.93 -3.85 -27.42
N VAL A 513 -8.13 -4.84 -27.04
CA VAL A 513 -8.48 -5.88 -26.07
C VAL A 513 -8.74 -5.27 -24.69
N ILE A 514 -7.83 -4.42 -24.20
CA ILE A 514 -7.97 -3.77 -22.88
C ILE A 514 -9.23 -2.91 -22.86
N TYR A 515 -9.50 -2.15 -23.92
CA TYR A 515 -10.71 -1.34 -24.05
C TYR A 515 -11.98 -2.21 -24.02
N LEU A 516 -12.00 -3.30 -24.78
CA LEU A 516 -13.16 -4.20 -24.85
C LEU A 516 -13.37 -4.98 -23.55
N ALA A 517 -12.31 -5.42 -22.89
CA ALA A 517 -12.39 -6.09 -21.59
C ALA A 517 -13.01 -5.16 -20.55
N TRP A 518 -12.51 -3.93 -20.43
CA TRP A 518 -13.10 -2.93 -19.55
C TRP A 518 -14.56 -2.62 -19.90
N LYS A 519 -14.88 -2.46 -21.20
CA LYS A 519 -16.25 -2.21 -21.67
C LYS A 519 -17.21 -3.37 -21.37
N ASN A 520 -16.71 -4.61 -21.40
CA ASN A 520 -17.43 -5.81 -20.98
C ASN A 520 -17.56 -5.92 -19.45
N GLY A 521 -16.94 -5.01 -18.70
CA GLY A 521 -17.02 -4.90 -17.26
C GLY A 521 -15.81 -5.47 -16.54
N ALA A 522 -14.63 -5.61 -17.13
CA ALA A 522 -13.41 -5.94 -16.37
C ALA A 522 -13.01 -4.77 -15.46
N ARG A 523 -12.71 -5.06 -14.19
CA ARG A 523 -12.22 -4.13 -13.16
C ARG A 523 -11.58 -4.92 -12.03
N PHE A 524 -10.61 -4.30 -11.35
CA PHE A 524 -9.86 -4.89 -10.25
C PHE A 524 -9.34 -6.31 -10.55
N ASP A 525 -8.79 -6.52 -11.76
CA ASP A 525 -8.35 -7.84 -12.23
C ASP A 525 -7.22 -8.45 -11.38
N ALA A 526 -6.55 -7.64 -10.56
CA ALA A 526 -5.58 -8.09 -9.56
C ALA A 526 -6.20 -8.79 -8.33
N TRP A 527 -7.50 -8.62 -8.10
CA TRP A 527 -8.23 -9.12 -6.94
C TRP A 527 -8.91 -10.44 -7.27
N SER A 528 -8.54 -11.52 -6.57
CA SER A 528 -9.01 -12.88 -6.86
C SER A 528 -10.53 -13.05 -6.77
N ASP A 529 -11.21 -12.24 -5.96
CA ASP A 529 -12.65 -12.24 -5.79
C ASP A 529 -13.40 -11.42 -6.85
N GLN A 530 -12.69 -10.65 -7.68
CA GLN A 530 -13.26 -9.82 -8.75
C GLN A 530 -12.81 -10.21 -10.15
N PHE A 531 -11.70 -10.93 -10.27
CA PHE A 531 -11.14 -11.36 -11.55
C PHE A 531 -12.13 -12.22 -12.36
N GLN A 532 -12.35 -11.83 -13.63
CA GLN A 532 -13.27 -12.51 -14.54
C GLN A 532 -12.60 -12.80 -15.88
N PHE A 533 -11.98 -13.98 -15.98
CA PHE A 533 -11.20 -14.39 -17.15
C PHE A 533 -12.02 -14.41 -18.45
N GLU A 534 -13.28 -14.83 -18.39
CA GLU A 534 -14.17 -14.91 -19.55
C GLU A 534 -14.39 -13.55 -20.24
N LEU A 535 -14.38 -12.45 -19.49
CA LEU A 535 -14.52 -11.10 -20.07
C LEU A 535 -13.32 -10.75 -20.96
N TRP A 536 -12.13 -11.20 -20.57
CA TRP A 536 -10.90 -11.02 -21.33
C TRP A 536 -10.87 -11.92 -22.57
N MET A 537 -11.23 -13.19 -22.44
CA MET A 537 -11.30 -14.10 -23.59
C MET A 537 -12.30 -13.63 -24.64
N LYS A 538 -13.46 -13.11 -24.20
CA LYS A 538 -14.41 -12.44 -25.09
C LYS A 538 -13.78 -11.21 -25.76
N ALA A 539 -13.06 -10.38 -25.02
CA ALA A 539 -12.40 -9.19 -25.56
C ALA A 539 -11.33 -9.53 -26.62
N PHE A 540 -10.54 -10.59 -26.41
CA PHE A 540 -9.60 -11.11 -27.41
C PHE A 540 -10.33 -11.53 -28.70
N ALA A 541 -11.41 -12.30 -28.57
CA ALA A 541 -12.21 -12.74 -29.71
C ALA A 541 -12.85 -11.57 -30.46
N ASP A 542 -13.45 -10.61 -29.76
CA ASP A 542 -14.07 -9.41 -30.34
C ASP A 542 -13.02 -8.52 -31.04
N ALA A 543 -11.81 -8.42 -30.48
CA ALA A 543 -10.69 -7.68 -31.05
C ALA A 543 -10.00 -8.42 -32.22
N GLN A 544 -10.33 -9.70 -32.44
CA GLN A 544 -9.65 -10.60 -33.38
C GLN A 544 -8.14 -10.70 -33.09
N VAL A 545 -7.77 -10.72 -31.82
CA VAL A 545 -6.40 -10.84 -31.34
C VAL A 545 -6.21 -12.21 -30.71
N GLU A 546 -5.25 -12.98 -31.20
CA GLU A 546 -4.96 -14.30 -30.65
C GLU A 546 -4.06 -14.20 -29.41
N PRO A 547 -4.53 -14.57 -28.21
CA PRO A 547 -3.78 -14.34 -26.97
C PRO A 547 -2.49 -15.17 -26.89
N ASP A 548 -2.50 -16.40 -27.41
CA ASP A 548 -1.31 -17.29 -27.41
C ASP A 548 -0.16 -16.75 -28.26
N PHE A 549 -0.44 -15.81 -29.18
CA PHE A 549 0.60 -15.11 -29.92
C PHE A 549 1.58 -14.35 -29.01
N TYR A 550 1.12 -13.87 -27.84
CA TYR A 550 1.95 -13.12 -26.90
C TYR A 550 2.61 -14.00 -25.82
N THR A 551 2.23 -15.27 -25.72
CA THR A 551 2.80 -16.24 -24.78
C THR A 551 3.84 -17.17 -25.44
N ARG A 552 3.94 -17.18 -26.77
CA ARG A 552 4.93 -17.94 -27.53
C ARG A 552 6.40 -17.58 -27.21
N GLU A 553 7.30 -18.40 -27.73
CA GLU A 553 8.73 -18.11 -27.83
C GLU A 553 8.99 -17.07 -28.93
N LEU A 554 9.91 -16.14 -28.65
CA LEU A 554 10.30 -15.05 -29.53
C LEU A 554 11.72 -15.30 -30.04
N ASP A 555 12.00 -14.94 -31.31
CA ASP A 555 13.36 -14.98 -31.84
C ASP A 555 14.20 -13.87 -31.17
N PRO A 556 15.36 -14.16 -30.54
CA PRO A 556 16.23 -13.13 -29.98
C PRO A 556 16.61 -11.99 -30.94
N ASP A 557 16.61 -12.24 -32.24
CA ASP A 557 16.93 -11.27 -33.30
C ASP A 557 15.72 -10.47 -33.80
N GLU A 558 14.49 -10.81 -33.39
CA GLU A 558 13.32 -10.01 -33.77
C GLU A 558 13.29 -8.65 -33.07
N ASN A 559 12.65 -7.69 -33.74
CA ASN A 559 12.34 -6.39 -33.17
C ASN A 559 11.21 -6.54 -32.16
N LEU A 560 11.38 -5.95 -30.98
CA LEU A 560 10.38 -6.03 -29.91
C LEU A 560 9.66 -4.69 -29.77
N PRO A 561 8.36 -4.68 -29.38
CA PRO A 561 7.57 -3.45 -29.21
C PRO A 561 8.23 -2.43 -28.27
N TRP A 562 8.92 -2.90 -27.24
CA TRP A 562 9.63 -2.07 -26.25
C TRP A 562 11.10 -1.78 -26.61
N ASP A 563 11.61 -2.21 -27.76
CA ASP A 563 13.01 -1.97 -28.12
C ASP A 563 13.34 -0.48 -28.25
N HIS A 564 12.34 0.38 -28.52
CA HIS A 564 12.51 1.84 -28.59
C HIS A 564 12.90 2.47 -27.24
N ILE A 565 12.79 1.75 -26.12
CA ILE A 565 13.20 2.22 -24.78
C ILE A 565 14.66 1.86 -24.49
N ASP A 566 15.52 2.87 -24.35
CA ASP A 566 16.91 2.71 -23.91
C ASP A 566 17.03 2.87 -22.39
N LYS A 567 16.99 1.74 -21.69
CA LYS A 567 17.18 1.63 -20.23
C LYS A 567 18.63 1.51 -19.77
N GLY A 568 19.59 1.69 -20.68
CA GLY A 568 21.02 1.51 -20.44
C GLY A 568 21.49 0.05 -20.36
N VAL A 569 20.68 -0.90 -19.87
CA VAL A 569 20.98 -2.33 -19.98
C VAL A 569 20.82 -2.79 -21.43
N THR A 570 21.93 -3.24 -22.03
CA THR A 570 21.99 -3.54 -23.48
C THR A 570 21.29 -4.83 -23.87
N LYS A 571 20.69 -4.87 -25.07
CA LYS A 571 20.06 -6.09 -25.65
C LYS A 571 21.07 -7.23 -25.78
N SER A 572 22.32 -6.94 -26.13
CA SER A 572 23.40 -7.95 -26.22
C SER A 572 23.72 -8.59 -24.87
N TYR A 573 23.74 -7.82 -23.77
CA TYR A 573 23.89 -8.39 -22.42
C TYR A 573 22.70 -9.29 -22.05
N LEU A 574 21.47 -8.89 -22.38
CA LEU A 574 20.28 -9.72 -22.13
C LEU A 574 20.36 -11.04 -22.90
N LYS A 575 20.78 -11.02 -24.18
CA LYS A 575 21.01 -12.24 -24.98
C LYS A 575 22.05 -13.17 -24.35
N LYS A 576 23.19 -12.62 -23.94
CA LYS A 576 24.24 -13.39 -23.27
C LYS A 576 23.76 -14.05 -21.96
N GLU A 577 22.94 -13.35 -21.19
CA GLU A 577 22.34 -13.93 -19.99
C GLU A 577 21.28 -14.98 -20.31
N HIS A 578 20.53 -14.82 -21.40
CA HIS A 578 19.61 -15.85 -21.91
C HIS A 578 20.37 -17.11 -22.32
N GLU A 579 21.45 -17.00 -23.11
CA GLU A 579 22.31 -18.13 -23.50
C GLU A 579 22.87 -18.88 -22.29
N LYS A 580 23.41 -18.15 -21.31
CA LYS A 580 23.88 -18.75 -20.05
C LYS A 580 22.79 -19.47 -19.27
N SER A 581 21.52 -19.02 -19.38
CA SER A 581 20.41 -19.73 -18.75
C SER A 581 20.23 -21.13 -19.34
N LEU A 582 20.32 -21.25 -20.67
CA LEU A 582 20.18 -22.54 -21.38
C LEU A 582 21.28 -23.52 -20.93
N GLU A 583 22.49 -23.01 -20.71
CA GLU A 583 23.63 -23.78 -20.19
C GLU A 583 23.62 -23.95 -18.66
N CYS A 584 22.62 -23.41 -17.96
CA CYS A 584 22.53 -23.39 -16.48
C CYS A 584 23.77 -22.78 -15.81
N LEU A 585 24.35 -21.74 -16.41
CA LEU A 585 25.51 -21.01 -15.89
C LEU A 585 25.08 -19.78 -15.08
N SER A 586 25.73 -19.56 -13.94
CA SER A 586 25.51 -18.38 -13.11
C SER A 586 26.42 -17.22 -13.51
N THR A 587 25.92 -16.00 -13.30
CA THR A 587 26.67 -14.76 -13.40
C THR A 587 26.84 -14.19 -12.00
N PRO A 588 28.09 -14.12 -11.48
CA PRO A 588 28.36 -13.60 -10.14
C PRO A 588 27.91 -12.14 -9.94
N ASP A 589 27.75 -11.74 -8.69
CA ASP A 589 27.46 -10.34 -8.34
C ASP A 589 28.71 -9.47 -8.58
N CYS A 590 28.54 -8.35 -9.28
CA CYS A 590 29.61 -7.38 -9.55
C CYS A 590 30.15 -6.68 -8.30
N ARG A 591 29.48 -6.82 -7.14
CA ARG A 591 30.00 -6.37 -5.83
C ARG A 591 31.10 -7.27 -5.26
N GLN A 592 31.10 -8.54 -5.67
CA GLN A 592 32.03 -9.57 -5.20
C GLN A 592 32.95 -10.07 -6.33
N SER A 593 32.72 -9.62 -7.56
CA SER A 593 33.42 -10.05 -8.76
C SER A 593 33.74 -8.87 -9.67
N VAL A 594 34.07 -9.15 -10.94
CA VAL A 594 34.35 -8.16 -11.98
C VAL A 594 33.07 -7.62 -12.61
N CYS A 595 33.17 -6.48 -13.30
CA CYS A 595 32.07 -5.96 -14.10
C CYS A 595 31.75 -6.91 -15.26
N HIS A 596 30.48 -7.29 -15.42
CA HIS A 596 30.01 -8.17 -16.50
C HIS A 596 29.48 -7.43 -17.74
N GLY A 597 29.67 -6.11 -17.81
CA GLY A 597 29.38 -5.32 -19.01
C GLY A 597 27.90 -5.18 -19.34
N CYS A 598 27.03 -4.95 -18.35
CA CYS A 598 25.58 -4.81 -18.61
C CYS A 598 25.19 -3.54 -19.39
N GLY A 599 26.09 -2.55 -19.49
CA GLY A 599 25.85 -1.24 -20.12
C GLY A 599 25.94 -0.06 -19.15
N MET A 600 25.80 -0.31 -17.85
CA MET A 600 25.75 0.75 -16.82
C MET A 600 27.12 1.20 -16.29
N VAL A 601 28.22 0.70 -16.86
CA VAL A 601 29.58 0.88 -16.30
C VAL A 601 30.00 2.35 -16.19
N GLN A 602 29.47 3.23 -17.05
CA GLN A 602 29.82 4.65 -17.03
C GLN A 602 29.17 5.40 -15.86
N HIS A 603 28.18 4.82 -15.18
CA HIS A 603 27.52 5.49 -14.07
C HIS A 603 28.43 5.57 -12.83
N PRO A 604 28.50 6.73 -12.12
CA PRO A 604 29.39 6.92 -10.97
C PRO A 604 29.23 5.87 -9.86
N GLU A 605 27.99 5.48 -9.53
CA GLU A 605 27.72 4.41 -8.55
C GLU A 605 28.26 3.05 -8.98
N CYS A 606 28.23 2.72 -10.28
CA CYS A 606 28.86 1.49 -10.77
C CYS A 606 30.37 1.52 -10.59
N GLN A 607 31.01 2.66 -10.85
CA GLN A 607 32.45 2.84 -10.63
C GLN A 607 32.82 2.66 -9.15
N LYS A 608 32.00 3.18 -8.22
CA LYS A 608 32.19 2.95 -6.77
C LYS A 608 32.13 1.46 -6.41
N ILE A 609 31.13 0.74 -6.93
CA ILE A 609 31.00 -0.71 -6.71
C ILE A 609 32.23 -1.44 -7.24
N ILE A 610 32.65 -1.18 -8.49
CA ILE A 610 33.80 -1.82 -9.13
C ILE A 610 35.10 -1.55 -8.35
N ASN A 611 35.31 -0.29 -7.94
CA ASN A 611 36.49 0.10 -7.16
C ASN A 611 36.49 -0.54 -5.76
N SER A 612 35.32 -0.74 -5.15
CA SER A 612 35.19 -1.43 -3.86
C SER A 612 35.44 -2.95 -3.98
N ALA A 613 34.96 -3.58 -5.05
CA ALA A 613 35.18 -5.00 -5.33
C ALA A 613 36.65 -5.29 -5.60
N ALA A 614 37.34 -4.43 -6.36
CA ALA A 614 38.79 -4.53 -6.60
C ALA A 614 39.61 -4.46 -5.30
N ARG A 615 39.23 -3.61 -4.34
CA ARG A 615 39.90 -3.54 -3.02
C ARG A 615 39.66 -4.80 -2.18
N SER A 616 38.46 -5.38 -2.23
CA SER A 616 38.13 -6.62 -1.53
C SER A 616 38.85 -7.84 -2.12
N ALA A 617 38.99 -7.90 -3.45
CA ALA A 617 39.73 -8.97 -4.14
C ALA A 617 41.25 -8.94 -3.83
N VAL A 618 41.83 -7.74 -3.71
CA VAL A 618 43.24 -7.55 -3.30
C VAL A 618 43.48 -7.95 -1.83
N ALA A 619 42.54 -7.65 -0.93
CA ALA A 619 42.63 -8.04 0.48
C ALA A 619 42.48 -9.57 0.71
N GLN A 620 41.75 -10.26 -0.17
CA GLN A 620 41.60 -11.72 -0.11
C GLN A 620 42.85 -12.47 -0.63
N HIS A 621 43.63 -11.87 -1.53
CA HIS A 621 44.89 -12.46 -2.01
C HIS A 621 46.06 -12.37 -1.01
N SER A 622 45.95 -11.54 0.03
CA SER A 622 46.97 -11.44 1.10
C SER A 622 46.66 -12.24 2.37
N ASN A 623 45.53 -12.95 2.45
CA ASN A 623 45.16 -13.74 3.63
C ASN A 623 44.61 -15.12 3.25
N ASN A 624 45.47 -15.96 2.67
CA ASN A 624 45.20 -17.39 2.48
C ASN A 624 45.53 -18.18 3.76
N LYS A 625 44.82 -17.87 4.85
CA LYS A 625 44.72 -18.77 6.01
C LYS A 625 43.26 -19.19 6.17
N PRO A 626 42.99 -20.48 6.44
CA PRO A 626 41.64 -20.90 6.76
C PRO A 626 41.16 -20.06 7.94
N VAL A 627 39.96 -19.48 7.80
CA VAL A 627 39.24 -18.89 8.93
C VAL A 627 38.96 -20.05 9.88
N LYS A 628 39.92 -20.32 10.78
CA LYS A 628 39.68 -21.12 11.98
C LYS A 628 38.49 -20.46 12.66
N GLU A 629 37.52 -21.30 13.05
CA GLU A 629 36.46 -20.93 13.97
C GLU A 629 37.04 -19.96 15.00
N ALA A 630 36.69 -18.69 14.86
CA ALA A 630 36.98 -17.73 15.90
C ALA A 630 36.14 -18.23 17.07
N ASN A 631 36.82 -18.77 18.08
CA ASN A 631 36.26 -19.17 19.36
C ASN A 631 35.11 -18.23 19.71
N SER A 632 33.92 -18.82 19.93
CA SER A 632 32.71 -18.14 20.36
C SER A 632 32.81 -17.44 21.72
N ASP A 633 34.01 -17.36 22.29
CA ASP A 633 34.32 -16.76 23.58
C ASP A 633 35.32 -15.62 23.38
N SER A 634 34.81 -14.38 23.26
CA SER A 634 35.45 -13.11 23.70
C SER A 634 35.09 -11.84 22.90
N LEU A 635 34.00 -11.83 22.13
CA LEU A 635 33.28 -10.58 21.84
C LEU A 635 31.96 -10.59 22.63
N HIS A 636 32.08 -10.28 23.92
CA HIS A 636 30.94 -10.00 24.78
C HIS A 636 30.22 -8.73 24.30
N TYR A 637 29.34 -8.89 23.31
CA TYR A 637 28.34 -7.91 22.95
C TYR A 637 27.33 -7.79 24.10
N GLY A 638 27.43 -6.68 24.83
CA GLY A 638 26.50 -6.32 25.88
C GLY A 638 26.73 -7.06 27.19
N ARG A 639 27.69 -6.58 28.01
CA ARG A 639 27.33 -6.41 29.43
C ARG A 639 26.02 -5.64 29.42
N GLY A 640 24.93 -6.24 29.90
CA GLY A 640 23.71 -5.51 30.21
C GLY A 640 24.14 -4.26 30.94
N LEU A 641 23.85 -3.10 30.34
CA LEU A 641 24.23 -1.82 30.93
C LEU A 641 23.71 -1.84 32.36
N LYS A 642 24.61 -1.67 33.34
CA LYS A 642 24.21 -1.29 34.69
C LYS A 642 23.25 -0.13 34.48
N ARG A 643 21.98 -0.37 34.81
CA ARG A 643 20.91 0.63 34.85
C ARG A 643 21.53 1.85 35.52
N VAL A 644 21.83 2.90 34.75
CA VAL A 644 22.14 4.19 35.35
C VAL A 644 20.87 4.53 36.10
N LYS A 645 20.91 4.44 37.44
CA LYS A 645 19.81 4.88 38.29
C LYS A 645 19.70 6.39 38.10
N SER A 646 18.98 6.83 37.06
CA SER A 646 18.47 8.18 37.04
C SER A 646 17.43 8.27 38.16
N THR A 647 17.65 9.25 39.02
CA THR A 647 16.72 9.88 39.95
C THR A 647 15.24 9.61 39.67
N ALA A 648 14.54 9.04 40.65
CA ALA A 648 13.10 8.77 40.74
C ALA A 648 12.45 8.07 39.52
N GLU A 649 12.02 6.80 39.67
CA GLU A 649 11.15 6.18 38.67
C GLU A 649 9.90 7.06 38.47
N PRO A 650 9.57 7.49 37.24
CA PRO A 650 8.44 8.37 37.00
C PRO A 650 7.16 7.69 37.46
N THR A 651 6.37 8.38 38.28
CA THR A 651 5.13 7.83 38.83
C THR A 651 4.11 7.68 37.70
N ALA A 652 3.68 6.45 37.45
CA ALA A 652 2.57 6.19 36.54
C ALA A 652 1.30 6.85 37.08
N ARG A 653 0.57 7.56 36.22
CA ARG A 653 -0.73 8.16 36.54
C ARG A 653 -1.80 7.63 35.61
N SER A 654 -2.98 7.41 36.18
CA SER A 654 -4.20 7.11 35.44
C SER A 654 -5.03 8.37 35.33
N VAL A 655 -5.52 8.68 34.13
CA VAL A 655 -6.42 9.81 33.90
C VAL A 655 -7.58 9.38 33.00
N ARG A 656 -8.72 10.04 33.17
CA ARG A 656 -9.87 9.97 32.27
C ARG A 656 -9.90 11.24 31.43
N LEU A 657 -9.87 11.08 30.11
CA LEU A 657 -10.01 12.16 29.15
C LEU A 657 -11.44 12.17 28.64
N ARG A 658 -12.08 13.34 28.59
CA ARG A 658 -13.25 13.58 27.75
C ARG A 658 -12.82 14.22 26.45
N TYR A 659 -13.31 13.70 25.33
CA TYR A 659 -12.99 14.21 24.01
C TYR A 659 -14.21 14.34 23.10
N GLN A 660 -14.05 15.20 22.09
CA GLN A 660 -15.00 15.41 21.00
C GLN A 660 -14.51 14.66 19.76
N LYS A 661 -15.44 14.04 19.02
CA LYS A 661 -15.28 13.52 17.66
C LYS A 661 -16.25 14.28 16.74
N GLY A 662 -15.72 15.20 15.94
CA GLY A 662 -16.46 16.05 15.01
C GLY A 662 -16.62 15.46 13.61
N ASP A 663 -17.25 16.24 12.72
CA ASP A 663 -17.65 15.82 11.38
C ASP A 663 -16.48 15.31 10.51
N GLN A 664 -15.31 15.91 10.62
CA GLN A 664 -14.13 15.53 9.83
C GLN A 664 -13.72 14.07 10.05
N LEU A 665 -14.00 13.50 11.23
CA LEU A 665 -13.63 12.12 11.57
C LEU A 665 -14.84 11.20 11.76
N ARG A 666 -16.05 11.63 11.37
CA ARG A 666 -17.26 10.81 11.55
C ARG A 666 -17.17 9.44 10.87
N PHE A 667 -16.45 9.35 9.74
CA PHE A 667 -16.24 8.13 8.96
C PHE A 667 -15.03 7.29 9.41
N THR A 668 -14.41 7.63 10.54
CA THR A 668 -13.33 6.84 11.15
C THR A 668 -13.92 5.77 12.08
N SER A 669 -13.45 4.54 11.92
CA SER A 669 -13.85 3.41 12.78
C SER A 669 -13.26 3.52 14.19
N HIS A 670 -13.76 2.71 15.14
CA HIS A 670 -13.22 2.68 16.50
C HIS A 670 -11.76 2.18 16.54
N LEU A 671 -11.41 1.19 15.71
CA LEU A 671 -10.04 0.65 15.65
C LEU A 671 -9.06 1.70 15.13
N ASP A 672 -9.46 2.42 14.08
CA ASP A 672 -8.66 3.51 13.51
C ASP A 672 -8.48 4.66 14.51
N LEU A 673 -9.54 5.00 15.26
CA LEU A 673 -9.48 5.99 16.33
C LEU A 673 -8.46 5.60 17.41
N GLY A 674 -8.39 4.32 17.76
CA GLY A 674 -7.38 3.79 18.68
C GLY A 674 -5.95 4.08 18.20
N LYS A 675 -5.67 3.77 16.93
CA LYS A 675 -4.36 4.07 16.31
C LYS A 675 -4.06 5.56 16.25
N ILE A 676 -5.05 6.40 15.95
CA ILE A 676 -4.91 7.87 15.94
C ILE A 676 -4.50 8.38 17.33
N PHE A 677 -5.13 7.89 18.40
CA PHE A 677 -4.75 8.27 19.77
C PHE A 677 -3.34 7.82 20.09
N GLU A 678 -2.97 6.56 19.81
CA GLU A 678 -1.61 6.06 20.04
C GLU A 678 -0.54 6.92 19.35
N ARG A 679 -0.75 7.26 18.07
CA ARG A 679 0.13 8.18 17.32
C ARG A 679 0.18 9.57 17.96
N SER A 680 -0.97 10.09 18.37
CA SER A 680 -1.07 11.43 18.97
C SER A 680 -0.36 11.52 20.32
N PHE A 681 -0.44 10.49 21.16
CA PHE A 681 0.34 10.40 22.41
C PHE A 681 1.85 10.41 22.12
N ARG A 682 2.31 9.65 21.13
CA ARG A 682 3.73 9.61 20.72
C ARG A 682 4.20 10.96 20.19
N LYS A 683 3.45 11.58 19.28
CA LYS A 683 3.73 12.95 18.75
C LYS A 683 3.79 14.01 19.85
N ALA A 684 2.95 13.87 20.88
CA ALA A 684 2.93 14.77 22.03
C ALA A 684 4.07 14.50 23.05
N GLY A 685 4.94 13.50 22.81
CA GLY A 685 6.02 13.11 23.72
C GLY A 685 5.53 12.43 25.00
N ILE A 686 4.27 11.97 25.05
CA ILE A 686 3.67 11.38 26.24
C ILE A 686 3.97 9.88 26.28
N LYS A 687 4.75 9.45 27.28
CA LYS A 687 5.15 8.05 27.47
C LYS A 687 4.00 7.25 28.11
N LEU A 688 3.37 6.38 27.33
CA LEU A 688 2.31 5.49 27.80
C LEU A 688 2.86 4.32 28.63
N VAL A 689 2.04 3.83 29.57
CA VAL A 689 2.30 2.56 30.27
C VAL A 689 1.78 1.41 29.42
N TYR A 690 2.56 0.35 29.28
CA TYR A 690 2.21 -0.82 28.48
C TYR A 690 1.83 -2.03 29.35
N SER A 691 1.08 -2.97 28.78
CA SER A 691 0.81 -4.29 29.37
C SER A 691 2.09 -5.14 29.45
N GLN A 692 2.07 -6.15 30.32
CA GLN A 692 3.15 -7.14 30.44
C GLN A 692 2.84 -8.34 29.53
N GLY A 693 3.86 -8.87 28.84
CA GLY A 693 3.72 -10.05 27.98
C GLY A 693 4.54 -9.94 26.69
N PHE A 694 4.40 -10.94 25.81
CA PHE A 694 5.10 -10.97 24.51
C PHE A 694 4.68 -9.84 23.56
N ASN A 695 3.47 -9.28 23.76
CA ASN A 695 2.90 -8.20 22.97
C ASN A 695 2.43 -7.07 23.92
N PRO A 696 3.31 -6.13 24.31
CA PRO A 696 2.92 -4.99 25.11
C PRO A 696 2.00 -4.07 24.30
N HIS A 697 0.83 -3.78 24.85
CA HIS A 697 -0.13 -2.80 24.32
C HIS A 697 -0.26 -1.63 25.30
N PRO A 698 -0.42 -0.40 24.80
CA PRO A 698 -0.64 0.73 25.68
C PRO A 698 -1.91 0.51 26.50
N LYS A 699 -1.86 0.83 27.79
CA LYS A 699 -3.00 0.72 28.70
C LYS A 699 -3.96 1.87 28.47
N ILE A 700 -4.78 1.72 27.43
CA ILE A 700 -5.89 2.60 27.10
C ILE A 700 -7.18 1.78 27.15
N ALA A 701 -8.19 2.31 27.83
CA ALA A 701 -9.54 1.75 27.85
C ALA A 701 -10.53 2.80 27.32
N TYR A 702 -11.38 2.39 26.39
CA TYR A 702 -12.37 3.26 25.76
C TYR A 702 -13.76 3.03 26.36
N ASN A 703 -14.62 4.03 26.23
CA ASN A 703 -16.07 3.92 26.39
C ASN A 703 -16.71 3.06 25.27
N PRO A 704 -18.01 2.71 25.38
CA PRO A 704 -18.72 2.04 24.30
C PRO A 704 -18.59 2.79 22.97
N PRO A 705 -18.24 2.08 21.88
CA PRO A 705 -17.83 2.72 20.63
C PRO A 705 -18.97 3.54 20.02
N LEU A 706 -18.62 4.70 19.49
CA LEU A 706 -19.51 5.49 18.65
C LEU A 706 -19.58 4.84 17.25
N ALA A 707 -20.79 4.71 16.68
CA ALA A 707 -20.95 4.13 15.35
C ALA A 707 -20.33 5.01 14.25
N MET A 708 -19.99 4.41 13.12
CA MET A 708 -19.49 5.13 11.95
C MET A 708 -20.56 6.08 11.42
N GLY A 709 -20.14 7.25 10.92
CA GLY A 709 -21.03 8.32 10.45
C GLY A 709 -21.52 9.26 11.56
N GLN A 710 -21.31 8.91 12.83
CA GLN A 710 -21.78 9.71 13.96
C GLN A 710 -20.69 10.64 14.53
N THR A 711 -21.13 11.71 15.18
CA THR A 711 -20.29 12.66 15.91
C THR A 711 -20.64 12.67 17.40
N SER A 712 -19.77 13.24 18.24
CA SER A 712 -19.99 13.29 19.69
C SER A 712 -19.13 14.36 20.36
N GLU A 713 -19.63 14.94 21.46
CA GLU A 713 -18.86 15.77 22.39
C GLU A 713 -18.64 15.11 23.77
N ALA A 714 -19.14 13.88 23.94
CA ALA A 714 -19.18 13.16 25.21
C ALA A 714 -18.52 11.78 25.11
N GLU A 715 -17.33 11.73 24.49
CA GLU A 715 -16.52 10.52 24.44
C GLU A 715 -15.50 10.48 25.56
N TYR A 716 -15.14 9.27 26.01
CA TYR A 716 -14.22 9.10 27.13
C TYR A 716 -13.19 8.01 26.88
N LEU A 717 -11.96 8.24 27.32
CA LEU A 717 -10.95 7.20 27.41
C LEU A 717 -10.18 7.32 28.71
N ASP A 718 -9.82 6.18 29.27
CA ASP A 718 -8.91 6.07 30.41
C ASP A 718 -7.52 5.70 29.89
N VAL A 719 -6.50 6.42 30.31
CA VAL A 719 -5.12 6.18 29.87
C VAL A 719 -4.15 6.20 31.04
N GLN A 720 -3.19 5.28 31.02
CA GLN A 720 -2.05 5.28 31.93
C GLN A 720 -0.79 5.80 31.24
N TYR A 721 -0.12 6.77 31.86
CA TYR A 721 1.10 7.37 31.32
C TYR A 721 2.10 7.74 32.44
N PHE A 722 3.36 7.90 32.07
CA PHE A 722 4.42 8.40 32.94
C PHE A 722 4.42 9.93 32.90
N GLN A 723 4.07 10.57 34.02
CA GLN A 723 3.97 12.03 34.05
C GLN A 723 5.34 12.69 34.23
N GLU A 724 5.64 13.65 33.36
CA GLU A 724 6.75 14.59 33.53
C GLU A 724 6.25 15.90 34.18
N ARG A 725 7.05 16.49 35.07
CA ARG A 725 6.65 17.67 35.85
C ARG A 725 6.33 18.85 34.91
N GLY A 726 5.17 19.49 35.11
CA GLY A 726 4.74 20.65 34.32
C GLY A 726 4.04 20.32 32.99
N THR A 727 3.76 19.04 32.71
CA THR A 727 3.04 18.65 31.48
C THR A 727 1.57 19.06 31.53
N ASP A 728 1.15 19.95 30.63
CA ASP A 728 -0.26 20.20 30.32
C ASP A 728 -0.75 19.19 29.27
N LEU A 729 -1.44 18.15 29.74
CA LEU A 729 -1.90 17.05 28.90
C LEU A 729 -2.89 17.52 27.81
N ILE A 730 -3.77 18.47 28.13
CA ILE A 730 -4.79 18.96 27.19
C ILE A 730 -4.10 19.70 26.05
N SER A 731 -3.23 20.66 26.37
CA SER A 731 -2.52 21.45 25.37
C SER A 731 -1.57 20.60 24.51
N CYS A 732 -0.85 19.65 25.11
CA CYS A 732 0.03 18.75 24.37
C CYS A 732 -0.75 17.84 23.40
N LEU A 733 -1.84 17.21 23.86
CA LEU A 733 -2.63 16.32 23.01
C LEU A 733 -3.38 17.08 21.92
N ASN A 734 -4.00 18.22 22.22
CA ASN A 734 -4.74 18.99 21.22
C ASN A 734 -3.85 19.56 20.10
N ARG A 735 -2.54 19.74 20.34
CA ARG A 735 -1.57 20.07 19.28
C ARG A 735 -1.18 18.87 18.42
N ALA A 736 -1.30 17.66 18.95
CA ALA A 736 -0.89 16.42 18.27
C ALA A 736 -2.05 15.72 17.53
N LEU A 737 -3.28 15.89 18.01
CA LEU A 737 -4.49 15.30 17.44
C LEU A 737 -4.81 15.86 16.04
N PRO A 738 -5.41 15.05 15.16
CA PRO A 738 -5.93 15.52 13.87
C PRO A 738 -7.15 16.43 14.05
N ASN A 739 -7.44 17.22 13.01
CA ASN A 739 -8.69 17.99 12.92
C ASN A 739 -9.91 17.07 13.10
N GLY A 740 -10.84 17.50 13.94
CA GLY A 740 -12.04 16.74 14.27
C GLY A 740 -11.93 15.94 15.56
N LEU A 741 -10.76 15.86 16.20
CA LEU A 741 -10.61 15.37 17.57
C LEU A 741 -10.14 16.48 18.50
N ARG A 742 -10.73 16.56 19.69
CA ARG A 742 -10.32 17.52 20.71
C ARG A 742 -10.52 16.97 22.10
N ILE A 743 -9.47 16.99 22.93
CA ILE A 743 -9.58 16.77 24.37
C ILE A 743 -10.23 18.00 24.99
N LEU A 744 -11.36 17.78 25.67
CA LEU A 744 -12.14 18.82 26.33
C LEU A 744 -11.79 18.93 27.81
N THR A 745 -11.55 17.80 28.48
CA THR A 745 -11.35 17.77 29.93
C THR A 745 -10.52 16.55 30.32
N VAL A 746 -9.73 16.69 31.39
CA VAL A 746 -8.91 15.61 31.96
C VAL A 746 -9.13 15.58 33.46
N LYS A 747 -9.41 14.40 34.00
CA LYS A 747 -9.47 14.18 35.46
C LYS A 747 -8.55 13.03 35.88
N PRO A 748 -7.85 13.16 37.02
CA PRO A 748 -7.06 12.05 37.57
C PRO A 748 -7.98 10.93 38.07
N LEU A 749 -7.58 9.69 37.85
CA LEU A 749 -8.24 8.52 38.41
C LEU A 749 -7.45 8.04 39.63
N ILE A 750 -8.14 7.93 40.76
CA ILE A 750 -7.57 7.46 42.04
C ILE A 750 -8.03 6.03 42.27
N GLY A 751 -7.11 5.13 42.59
CA GLY A 751 -7.41 3.72 42.87
C GLY A 751 -7.78 2.88 41.65
N LYS A 752 -8.35 1.70 41.90
CA LYS A 752 -8.80 0.78 40.85
C LYS A 752 -10.22 1.15 40.45
N GLN A 753 -10.39 1.62 39.23
CA GLN A 753 -11.68 2.01 38.68
C GLN A 753 -12.26 0.86 37.84
N PRO A 754 -13.60 0.66 37.84
CA PRO A 754 -14.26 -0.19 36.87
C PRO A 754 -14.05 0.32 35.44
N SER A 755 -14.21 -0.54 34.44
CA SER A 755 -14.06 -0.13 33.04
C SER A 755 -15.16 0.85 32.61
N LEU A 756 -14.83 1.80 31.73
CA LEU A 756 -15.81 2.74 31.17
C LEU A 756 -17.02 2.01 30.56
N SER A 757 -16.78 0.95 29.79
CA SER A 757 -17.84 0.15 29.16
C SER A 757 -18.73 -0.62 30.15
N SER A 758 -18.27 -0.87 31.37
CA SER A 758 -19.09 -1.54 32.40
C SER A 758 -19.94 -0.57 33.23
N ILE A 759 -19.55 0.70 33.33
CA ILE A 759 -20.27 1.70 34.14
C ILE A 759 -21.26 2.52 33.33
N ILE A 760 -20.97 2.76 32.05
CA ILE A 760 -21.85 3.53 31.15
C ILE A 760 -23.07 2.66 30.82
N ASN A 761 -24.25 3.13 31.26
CA ASN A 761 -25.50 2.42 31.09
C ASN A 761 -26.59 3.22 30.37
N ARG A 762 -26.30 4.47 29.96
CA ARG A 762 -27.17 5.24 29.06
C ARG A 762 -26.42 6.17 28.11
N ALA A 763 -26.96 6.36 26.91
CA ALA A 763 -26.50 7.34 25.92
C ALA A 763 -27.66 8.20 25.41
N GLU A 764 -27.41 9.48 25.19
CA GLU A 764 -28.38 10.41 24.60
C GLU A 764 -27.85 10.97 23.28
N TYR A 765 -28.73 11.06 22.28
CA TYR A 765 -28.43 11.46 20.92
C TYR A 765 -29.34 12.60 20.47
N ASP A 766 -28.76 13.58 19.77
CA ASP A 766 -29.46 14.53 18.91
C ASP A 766 -29.39 13.99 17.47
N ILE A 767 -30.54 13.86 16.81
CA ILE A 767 -30.64 13.29 15.46
C ILE A 767 -31.34 14.29 14.55
N ARG A 768 -30.64 14.74 13.50
CA ARG A 768 -31.30 15.48 12.40
C ARG A 768 -31.68 14.50 11.31
N LEU A 769 -32.96 14.47 10.98
CA LEU A 769 -33.49 13.60 9.94
C LEU A 769 -33.05 14.08 8.56
N SER A 770 -32.88 13.11 7.65
CA SER A 770 -32.63 13.36 6.22
C SER A 770 -33.85 13.91 5.50
N THR A 771 -35.04 13.51 5.96
CA THR A 771 -36.34 13.92 5.44
C THR A 771 -37.05 14.83 6.43
N ASN A 772 -37.75 15.85 5.93
CA ASN A 772 -38.57 16.73 6.75
C ASN A 772 -39.92 16.06 7.04
N PHE A 773 -40.31 16.04 8.31
CA PHE A 773 -41.62 15.58 8.77
C PHE A 773 -42.34 16.72 9.47
N GLU A 774 -43.68 16.73 9.40
CA GLU A 774 -44.46 17.62 10.26
C GLU A 774 -44.35 17.18 11.73
N ARG A 775 -44.35 18.15 12.65
CA ARG A 775 -44.20 17.87 14.08
C ARG A 775 -45.31 16.96 14.62
N SER A 776 -46.55 17.20 14.21
CA SER A 776 -47.72 16.38 14.59
C SER A 776 -47.55 14.93 14.17
N GLU A 777 -47.03 14.70 12.95
CA GLU A 777 -46.75 13.37 12.41
C GLU A 777 -45.66 12.66 13.21
N LEU A 778 -44.55 13.34 13.52
CA LEU A 778 -43.48 12.77 14.35
C LEU A 778 -43.98 12.43 15.75
N GLU A 779 -44.73 13.32 16.39
CA GLU A 779 -45.28 13.08 17.72
C GLU A 779 -46.25 11.89 17.74
N GLN A 780 -47.04 11.70 16.68
CA GLN A 780 -47.89 10.52 16.52
C GLN A 780 -47.05 9.24 16.38
N LYS A 781 -46.08 9.22 15.45
CA LYS A 781 -45.18 8.07 15.26
C LYS A 781 -44.44 7.72 16.55
N ILE A 782 -44.04 8.72 17.35
CA ILE A 782 -43.36 8.50 18.64
C ILE A 782 -44.29 7.76 19.60
N ARG A 783 -45.54 8.20 19.74
CA ARG A 783 -46.53 7.53 20.60
C ARG A 783 -46.76 6.09 20.17
N GLU A 784 -46.95 5.86 18.87
CA GLU A 784 -47.17 4.52 18.31
C GLU A 784 -45.96 3.61 18.55
N PHE A 785 -44.74 4.10 18.31
CA PHE A 785 -43.51 3.34 18.50
C PHE A 785 -43.25 3.01 19.98
N MET A 786 -43.41 3.98 20.88
CA MET A 786 -43.18 3.78 22.32
C MET A 786 -44.22 2.88 22.98
N ASN A 787 -45.43 2.74 22.39
CA ASN A 787 -46.47 1.84 22.89
C ASN A 787 -46.33 0.38 22.44
N ARG A 788 -45.37 0.06 21.56
CA ARG A 788 -45.10 -1.33 21.15
C ARG A 788 -44.50 -2.11 22.33
N GLU A 789 -44.98 -3.33 22.55
CA GLU A 789 -44.46 -4.25 23.59
C GLU A 789 -43.10 -4.83 23.19
N GLU A 790 -42.92 -5.15 21.90
CA GLU A 790 -41.68 -5.68 21.34
C GLU A 790 -41.31 -4.96 20.02
N ILE A 791 -40.01 -4.84 19.74
CA ILE A 791 -39.49 -4.33 18.47
C ILE A 791 -38.36 -5.26 18.03
N ILE A 792 -38.68 -6.20 17.14
CA ILE A 792 -37.73 -7.21 16.68
C ILE A 792 -36.92 -6.69 15.49
N VAL A 793 -35.59 -6.76 15.60
CA VAL A 793 -34.67 -6.51 14.48
C VAL A 793 -33.76 -7.70 14.26
N GLU A 794 -33.41 -7.95 13.00
CA GLU A 794 -32.48 -9.01 12.64
C GLU A 794 -31.04 -8.54 12.77
N ARG A 795 -30.21 -9.30 13.50
CA ARG A 795 -28.77 -9.04 13.62
C ARG A 795 -27.97 -10.21 13.10
N THR A 796 -27.24 -9.97 12.00
CA THR A 796 -26.26 -10.92 11.49
C THR A 796 -24.98 -10.87 12.33
N ARG A 797 -24.57 -12.04 12.82
CA ARG A 797 -23.28 -12.27 13.46
C ARG A 797 -22.55 -13.36 12.68
N ALA A 798 -21.28 -13.61 13.02
CA ALA A 798 -20.50 -14.69 12.43
C ALA A 798 -21.17 -16.08 12.58
N THR A 799 -22.05 -16.24 13.56
CA THR A 799 -22.80 -17.47 13.86
C THR A 799 -24.17 -17.55 13.18
N GLY A 800 -24.52 -16.59 12.32
CA GLY A 800 -25.82 -16.48 11.63
C GLY A 800 -26.63 -15.24 12.05
N THR A 801 -27.82 -15.10 11.45
CA THR A 801 -28.77 -14.03 11.76
C THR A 801 -29.66 -14.44 12.92
N GLN A 802 -29.83 -13.55 13.90
CA GLN A 802 -30.67 -13.77 15.07
C GLN A 802 -31.62 -12.59 15.29
N PRO A 803 -32.90 -12.83 15.61
CA PRO A 803 -33.82 -11.78 16.00
C PRO A 803 -33.44 -11.25 17.39
N VAL A 804 -33.49 -9.93 17.56
CA VAL A 804 -33.23 -9.26 18.83
C VAL A 804 -34.32 -8.23 19.07
N ASP A 805 -35.00 -8.35 20.21
CA ASP A 805 -35.91 -7.30 20.68
C ASP A 805 -35.09 -6.10 21.18
N ILE A 806 -35.31 -4.93 20.57
CA ILE A 806 -34.64 -3.68 20.93
C ILE A 806 -35.49 -2.75 21.79
N ARG A 807 -36.79 -3.02 21.97
CA ARG A 807 -37.70 -2.16 22.75
C ARG A 807 -37.22 -1.88 24.17
N PRO A 808 -36.66 -2.86 24.94
CA PRO A 808 -36.18 -2.62 26.30
C PRO A 808 -35.04 -1.61 26.41
N TYR A 809 -34.31 -1.38 25.31
CA TYR A 809 -33.16 -0.47 25.27
C TYR A 809 -33.54 0.95 24.85
N VAL A 810 -34.78 1.20 24.43
CA VAL A 810 -35.26 2.54 24.06
C VAL A 810 -35.98 3.18 25.25
N GLU A 811 -35.31 4.12 25.92
CA GLU A 811 -35.87 4.82 27.08
C GLU A 811 -36.82 5.94 26.63
N LYS A 812 -36.39 6.76 25.67
CA LYS A 812 -37.10 7.97 25.27
C LYS A 812 -36.84 8.34 23.82
N ILE A 813 -37.90 8.77 23.13
CA ILE A 813 -37.83 9.52 21.87
C ILE A 813 -38.65 10.80 22.05
N ALA A 814 -38.10 11.95 21.68
CA ALA A 814 -38.80 13.24 21.74
C ALA A 814 -38.34 14.17 20.64
N VAL A 815 -39.16 15.16 20.28
CA VAL A 815 -38.75 16.25 19.38
C VAL A 815 -38.16 17.40 20.21
N ASN A 816 -36.98 17.88 19.84
CA ASN A 816 -36.36 19.05 20.44
C ASN A 816 -37.07 20.32 19.96
N GLU A 817 -37.68 21.05 20.90
CA GLU A 817 -38.51 22.22 20.58
C GLU A 817 -37.71 23.38 19.98
N SER A 818 -36.41 23.45 20.25
CA SER A 818 -35.56 24.58 19.82
C SER A 818 -35.04 24.45 18.40
N ASN A 819 -34.85 23.23 17.89
CA ASN A 819 -34.17 22.99 16.62
C ASN A 819 -34.81 21.89 15.75
N GLY A 820 -35.91 21.28 16.20
CA GLY A 820 -36.64 20.23 15.47
C GLY A 820 -35.93 18.87 15.38
N ALA A 821 -34.75 18.71 16.00
CA ALA A 821 -34.04 17.43 16.02
C ALA A 821 -34.76 16.40 16.89
N LEU A 822 -34.57 15.12 16.61
CA LEU A 822 -35.03 14.05 17.49
C LEU A 822 -34.02 13.81 18.61
N LEU A 823 -34.50 13.84 19.84
CA LEU A 823 -33.80 13.40 21.03
C LEU A 823 -34.08 11.90 21.23
N LEU A 824 -33.03 11.10 21.27
CA LEU A 824 -33.10 9.66 21.51
C LEU A 824 -32.26 9.28 22.73
N SER A 825 -32.86 8.61 23.71
CA SER A 825 -32.17 8.05 24.88
C SER A 825 -32.20 6.52 24.83
N LEU A 826 -31.01 5.91 24.88
CA LEU A 826 -30.82 4.46 24.80
C LEU A 826 -30.09 3.94 26.04
N ASN A 827 -30.59 2.84 26.61
CA ASN A 827 -29.99 2.15 27.75
C ASN A 827 -29.04 1.03 27.28
N PHE A 828 -27.91 0.88 27.97
CA PHE A 828 -27.02 -0.28 27.84
C PHE A 828 -27.26 -1.25 28.99
N ASP A 829 -27.47 -2.53 28.67
CA ASP A 829 -27.62 -3.60 29.66
C ASP A 829 -26.67 -4.74 29.33
N GLN A 830 -25.70 -5.00 30.21
CA GLN A 830 -24.69 -6.07 30.06
C GLN A 830 -24.02 -6.10 28.67
N GLY A 831 -23.79 -4.92 28.07
CA GLY A 831 -23.19 -4.78 26.74
C GLY A 831 -24.16 -4.94 25.56
N LYS A 832 -25.46 -5.15 25.80
CA LYS A 832 -26.53 -5.08 24.79
C LYS A 832 -27.11 -3.67 24.74
N ILE A 833 -27.33 -3.17 23.53
CA ILE A 833 -27.97 -1.88 23.25
C ILE A 833 -28.71 -1.96 21.92
N ALA A 834 -29.75 -1.15 21.71
CA ALA A 834 -30.30 -0.85 20.40
C ALA A 834 -29.33 0.01 19.57
N ARG A 835 -29.20 -0.21 18.25
CA ARG A 835 -28.44 0.71 17.40
C ARG A 835 -29.35 1.85 16.98
N VAL A 836 -28.83 3.09 16.93
CA VAL A 836 -29.62 4.27 16.51
C VAL A 836 -30.27 4.04 15.15
N GLN A 837 -29.54 3.48 14.18
CA GLN A 837 -30.08 3.17 12.84
C GLN A 837 -31.21 2.14 12.88
N GLU A 838 -31.11 1.09 13.71
CA GLU A 838 -32.17 0.09 13.89
C GLU A 838 -33.43 0.75 14.47
N VAL A 839 -33.27 1.65 15.45
CA VAL A 839 -34.39 2.41 16.03
C VAL A 839 -35.02 3.30 14.98
N LEU A 840 -34.24 4.09 14.24
CA LEU A 840 -34.76 4.99 13.22
C LEU A 840 -35.46 4.26 12.07
N SER A 841 -34.92 3.11 11.62
CA SER A 841 -35.53 2.27 10.59
C SER A 841 -36.91 1.77 11.03
N GLN A 842 -37.01 1.21 12.24
CA GLN A 842 -38.28 0.70 12.79
C GLN A 842 -39.29 1.80 13.17
N PHE A 843 -38.79 2.99 13.51
CA PHE A 843 -39.57 4.16 13.91
C PHE A 843 -40.16 4.92 12.72
N LEU A 844 -39.32 5.26 11.73
CA LEU A 844 -39.73 6.09 10.60
C LEU A 844 -40.32 5.27 9.45
N GLY A 845 -39.89 4.02 9.28
CA GLY A 845 -40.24 3.19 8.13
C GLY A 845 -39.64 3.70 6.81
N LEU A 846 -38.54 4.44 6.87
CA LEU A 846 -37.83 4.95 5.69
C LEU A 846 -36.88 3.88 5.11
N PRO A 847 -36.55 3.96 3.81
CA PRO A 847 -35.48 3.16 3.23
C PRO A 847 -34.16 3.33 3.97
N ASP A 848 -33.33 2.28 4.03
CA ASP A 848 -32.06 2.30 4.76
C ASP A 848 -31.10 3.41 4.29
N ASP A 849 -31.13 3.76 3.00
CA ASP A 849 -30.36 4.88 2.46
C ASP A 849 -30.76 6.21 3.12
N GLU A 850 -32.06 6.49 3.29
CA GLU A 850 -32.53 7.71 3.96
C GLU A 850 -32.18 7.70 5.44
N ILE A 851 -32.22 6.55 6.10
CA ILE A 851 -31.80 6.40 7.50
C ILE A 851 -30.29 6.66 7.63
N ALA A 852 -29.47 6.17 6.71
CA ALA A 852 -28.02 6.38 6.71
C ALA A 852 -27.63 7.85 6.50
N LEU A 853 -28.46 8.62 5.81
CA LEU A 853 -28.28 10.07 5.61
C LEU A 853 -28.63 10.91 6.86
N CYS A 854 -29.29 10.34 7.86
CA CYS A 854 -29.61 11.06 9.10
C CYS A 854 -28.33 11.40 9.89
N ARG A 855 -28.28 12.62 10.45
CA ARG A 855 -27.15 13.09 11.24
C ARG A 855 -27.33 12.78 12.71
N VAL A 856 -26.55 11.84 13.20
CA VAL A 856 -26.56 11.43 14.60
C VAL A 856 -25.38 12.05 15.35
N HIS A 857 -25.70 12.76 16.43
CA HIS A 857 -24.72 13.35 17.33
C HIS A 857 -24.97 12.85 18.76
N ARG A 858 -24.01 12.13 19.35
CA ARG A 858 -24.08 11.69 20.74
C ARG A 858 -23.77 12.86 21.68
N LYS A 859 -24.79 13.28 22.43
CA LYS A 859 -24.73 14.43 23.34
C LYS A 859 -24.16 14.07 24.70
N SER A 860 -24.51 12.90 25.21
CA SER A 860 -24.10 12.50 26.56
C SER A 860 -23.91 10.98 26.66
N LEU A 861 -23.02 10.59 27.57
CA LEU A 861 -22.96 9.25 28.13
C LEU A 861 -23.18 9.41 29.64
N ILE A 862 -23.99 8.53 30.19
CA ILE A 862 -24.49 8.63 31.56
C ILE A 862 -24.19 7.33 32.29
N VAL A 863 -23.82 7.48 33.56
CA VAL A 863 -23.81 6.40 34.53
C VAL A 863 -24.94 6.65 35.51
N GLN A 864 -25.95 5.80 35.45
CA GLN A 864 -27.13 5.88 36.29
C GLN A 864 -27.07 4.83 37.39
N GLY A 865 -26.92 5.29 38.64
CA GLY A 865 -27.05 4.45 39.83
C GLY A 865 -28.36 4.73 40.59
N ASP A 866 -28.54 4.07 41.74
CA ASP A 866 -29.77 4.12 42.54
C ASP A 866 -30.19 5.50 43.05
N GLN A 867 -29.28 6.50 43.06
CA GLN A 867 -29.54 7.81 43.66
C GLN A 867 -29.35 9.04 42.73
N LYS A 868 -28.57 8.93 41.62
CA LYS A 868 -28.39 10.04 40.66
C LYS A 868 -27.77 9.60 39.32
N ALA A 869 -28.16 10.26 38.22
CA ALA A 869 -27.47 10.20 36.94
C ALA A 869 -26.26 11.14 36.92
N VAL A 870 -25.07 10.62 36.61
CA VAL A 870 -23.81 11.38 36.55
C VAL A 870 -23.07 11.12 35.25
N THR A 871 -22.10 11.98 34.92
CA THR A 871 -21.23 11.74 33.76
C THR A 871 -20.08 10.81 34.13
N PRO A 872 -19.46 10.10 33.16
CA PRO A 872 -18.26 9.31 33.43
C PRO A 872 -17.10 10.11 34.03
N LEU A 873 -17.05 11.43 33.89
CA LEU A 873 -16.02 12.25 34.54
C LEU A 873 -16.24 12.39 36.06
N ASP A 874 -17.45 12.19 36.56
CA ASP A 874 -17.78 12.43 37.97
C ASP A 874 -17.64 11.17 38.84
N ILE A 875 -17.16 10.09 38.22
CA ILE A 875 -16.77 8.80 38.83
C ILE A 875 -15.26 8.69 38.71
#